data_AF-A0A1J7CJC5-F1
#
_entry.id   AF-A0A1J7CJC5-F1
#
_cell.length_a   1.000
_cell.length_b   1.000
_cell.length_c   1.000
_cell.angle_alpha   90.00
_cell.angle_beta   90.00
_cell.angle_gamma   90.00
#
_symmetry.space_group_name_H-M   'P 1'
#
loop_
_entity.id
_entity.type
_entity.pdbx_description
1 polymer ?
#
loop_
_entity_poly.entity_id
_entity_poly.type
_entity_poly.pdbx_seq_one_letter_code
_entity_poly.pdbx_strand_id
1 'polypeptide(L)'
;MSYSSVFQDEEKENKKQIIVQEAPKGKRLVFENISDLKFIGKKDWIQYTKKDSTILQNLKTGAKRLWKTKHYTNALTGTDFLYYTRPEAEKGPFFLQRLVCYNLESNDSIAVNNIKSSRFLKNKSIVYAQIEKDKVFLKHGNPGGKQETIYSGKASDFGDFQLNDKENGGTFTLKGNNSSDFNMVYYFNLNTNSTKAVFNYDDIKLSESGYSISKTAYGLNENSRFITLSVNSNKRPENTQIPKSGVEIWRSNQGTMERRQELLRSSKTLPSEQKFLYDIQNKKVVKIASTSEFDQVLIPESGSFKGVYGLDKKPYAVEVDWTFNERNDVYWIDAETGKSTKILTGVFGSPTWNPQGSFAVFYDEKAKVWTVFDSSSMQFKNISLQIPFPISDDNVDMKSANTAYGIAGWLDNGNTVVLYDQFDLWAIDLTNQKKAYSLTQQYGRKNKTELRYGEQGYFGNLDNIKTITLNGFDTEHKSKGVYKLVDANSITKILAPSEYNVRIEDVSGDNSSVLFSKESYTTFPDLWWGTENFKSQQRITNINPQQKDYAWGTSKLLRWKTFNGKENQGNLYLPDNYDSKKTYPVIVHFYEKHTEDFNQYHQPEVSTSNINIPTFVSQGYIVFQPDVHYTYGDVGNSVYNDVISGIEYLISKGITEKGKIGIQGHSFGGYETSFLTTKTNLFSCAIVGSGVSNFTANYPVMRSNGISTMFKYEADQYRMGSSMHDNLDGYIKNSPIFSAKNIQTPILIFHNDNDRAVPYQEGQSLFFALRRLGKTALLVNYKKEGHTLDDAANRKDWTLKMQQYFDFYLKGAARPDWM
;
A
#
# COMPACT_ATOMS: atom_id res chain seq x y z
N MET A 1 -0.71 -6.72 -6.37
CA MET A 1 -0.58 -8.19 -6.24
C MET A 1 0.82 -8.55 -6.67
N SER A 2 1.65 -9.06 -5.75
CA SER A 2 2.98 -9.56 -6.10
C SER A 2 2.84 -10.96 -6.69
N TYR A 3 2.78 -11.06 -8.01
CA TYR A 3 2.96 -12.34 -8.68
C TYR A 3 4.45 -12.55 -8.86
N SER A 4 5.05 -13.35 -7.98
CA SER A 4 6.37 -13.93 -8.20
C SER A 4 6.16 -15.37 -8.65
N SER A 5 5.87 -15.58 -9.94
CA SER A 5 6.11 -16.89 -10.56
C SER A 5 7.41 -16.80 -11.35
N VAL A 6 8.53 -16.97 -10.65
CA VAL A 6 9.78 -17.32 -11.30
C VAL A 6 9.62 -18.79 -11.71
N PHE A 7 9.59 -19.06 -13.02
CA PHE A 7 9.77 -20.43 -13.51
C PHE A 7 11.15 -20.90 -13.05
N GLN A 8 11.15 -21.69 -11.97
CA GLN A 8 12.31 -22.44 -11.55
C GLN A 8 12.07 -23.87 -11.99
N ASP A 9 12.90 -24.32 -12.92
CA ASP A 9 13.03 -25.72 -13.35
C ASP A 9 13.19 -26.60 -12.08
N GLU A 10 12.17 -27.38 -11.71
CA GLU A 10 12.20 -28.22 -10.50
C GLU A 10 13.36 -29.23 -10.53
N GLU A 11 13.87 -29.58 -11.71
CA GLU A 11 15.03 -30.47 -11.87
C GLU A 11 16.39 -29.77 -11.67
N LYS A 12 16.41 -28.44 -11.58
CA LYS A 12 17.60 -27.63 -11.27
C LYS A 12 17.36 -26.80 -10.01
N GLU A 13 17.12 -27.48 -8.89
CA GLU A 13 17.27 -26.85 -7.57
C GLU A 13 18.71 -26.36 -7.38
N ASN A 14 18.98 -25.11 -7.78
CA ASN A 14 20.07 -24.37 -7.17
C ASN A 14 19.77 -24.33 -5.68
N LYS A 15 20.61 -25.00 -4.86
CA LYS A 15 20.58 -24.89 -3.40
C LYS A 15 20.44 -23.41 -3.05
N LYS A 16 19.45 -23.04 -2.22
CA LYS A 16 19.24 -21.63 -1.84
C LYS A 16 20.56 -21.04 -1.32
N GLN A 17 21.12 -20.09 -2.08
CA GLN A 17 22.34 -19.39 -1.71
C GLN A 17 21.97 -17.99 -1.20
N ILE A 18 22.62 -17.55 -0.12
CA ILE A 18 22.62 -16.14 0.29
C ILE A 18 23.94 -15.52 -0.15
N ILE A 19 23.86 -14.37 -0.81
CA ILE A 19 25.01 -13.66 -1.35
C ILE A 19 25.14 -12.34 -0.60
N VAL A 20 26.30 -12.11 0.01
CA VAL A 20 26.68 -10.80 0.56
C VAL A 20 27.72 -10.20 -0.37
N GLN A 21 27.43 -9.02 -0.92
CA GLN A 21 28.29 -8.34 -1.89
C GLN A 21 28.71 -6.97 -1.35
N GLU A 22 30.02 -6.72 -1.30
CA GLU A 22 30.57 -5.39 -1.03
C GLU A 22 30.49 -4.55 -2.31
N ALA A 23 29.85 -3.39 -2.24
CA ALA A 23 29.84 -2.40 -3.31
C ALA A 23 30.64 -1.15 -2.87
N PRO A 24 31.49 -0.56 -3.73
CA PRO A 24 31.73 -0.92 -5.13
C PRO A 24 32.74 -2.04 -5.36
N LYS A 25 33.56 -2.41 -4.35
CA LYS A 25 34.75 -3.25 -4.57
C LYS A 25 34.49 -4.67 -5.11
N GLY A 26 33.25 -5.15 -5.07
CA GLY A 26 32.81 -6.38 -5.72
C GLY A 26 33.12 -7.67 -4.96
N LYS A 27 33.68 -7.59 -3.74
CA LYS A 27 33.95 -8.78 -2.92
C LYS A 27 32.63 -9.49 -2.61
N ARG A 28 32.54 -10.76 -3.02
CA ARG A 28 31.34 -11.59 -2.87
C ARG A 28 31.59 -12.70 -1.86
N LEU A 29 30.70 -12.84 -0.89
CA LEU A 29 30.60 -14.00 0.00
C LEU A 29 29.34 -14.77 -0.36
N VAL A 30 29.51 -16.06 -0.65
CA VAL A 30 28.40 -16.96 -0.98
C VAL A 30 28.22 -17.93 0.18
N PHE A 31 27.00 -18.03 0.68
CA PHE A 31 26.64 -18.89 1.80
C PHE A 31 25.60 -19.90 1.35
N GLU A 32 25.83 -21.16 1.71
CA GLU A 32 24.90 -22.27 1.49
C GLU A 32 24.41 -22.83 2.82
N ASN A 33 23.14 -23.22 2.86
CA ASN A 33 22.50 -23.85 4.03
C ASN A 33 22.67 -23.01 5.31
N ILE A 34 22.45 -21.70 5.20
CA ILE A 34 22.40 -20.78 6.33
C ILE A 34 21.00 -20.20 6.47
N SER A 35 20.67 -19.71 7.67
CA SER A 35 19.44 -18.96 7.96
C SER A 35 19.75 -17.70 8.76
N ASP A 36 18.76 -16.83 8.92
CA ASP A 36 18.80 -15.66 9.81
C ASP A 36 19.97 -14.70 9.54
N LEU A 37 20.41 -14.56 8.28
CA LEU A 37 21.48 -13.64 7.92
C LEU A 37 21.00 -12.20 8.12
N LYS A 38 21.77 -11.43 8.89
CA LYS A 38 21.54 -10.01 9.11
C LYS A 38 22.86 -9.25 9.20
N PHE A 39 22.87 -8.03 8.69
CA PHE A 39 23.95 -7.08 8.92
C PHE A 39 23.86 -6.54 10.35
N ILE A 40 24.99 -6.48 11.03
CA ILE A 40 25.12 -6.05 12.42
C ILE A 40 26.33 -5.12 12.56
N GLY A 41 26.52 -4.54 13.74
CA GLY A 41 27.53 -3.51 13.96
C GLY A 41 27.21 -2.23 13.19
N LYS A 42 28.23 -1.49 12.78
CA LYS A 42 28.10 -0.39 11.80
C LYS A 42 27.99 -0.90 10.35
N LYS A 43 27.29 -2.04 10.16
CA LYS A 43 27.15 -2.78 8.89
C LYS A 43 28.46 -3.39 8.35
N ASP A 44 29.51 -3.51 9.15
CA ASP A 44 30.77 -4.18 8.81
C ASP A 44 30.89 -5.61 9.36
N TRP A 45 29.86 -6.08 10.05
CA TRP A 45 29.70 -7.45 10.51
C TRP A 45 28.41 -8.06 9.96
N ILE A 46 28.41 -9.39 9.82
CA ILE A 46 27.20 -10.18 9.58
C ILE A 46 27.03 -11.20 10.70
N GLN A 47 25.77 -11.48 11.04
CA GLN A 47 25.38 -12.62 11.85
C GLN A 47 24.55 -13.56 10.99
N TYR A 48 24.82 -14.85 11.06
CA TYR A 48 23.99 -15.88 10.42
C TYR A 48 24.02 -17.18 11.23
N THR A 49 23.01 -18.01 11.03
CA THR A 49 22.90 -19.34 11.65
C THR A 49 23.32 -20.41 10.66
N LYS A 50 24.12 -21.38 11.10
CA LYS A 50 24.44 -22.58 10.33
C LYS A 50 24.31 -23.80 11.25
N LYS A 51 23.39 -24.71 10.92
CA LYS A 51 22.91 -25.76 11.83
C LYS A 51 22.38 -25.10 13.12
N ASP A 52 22.91 -25.46 14.28
CA ASP A 52 22.49 -24.93 15.59
C ASP A 52 23.48 -23.89 16.17
N SER A 53 24.38 -23.36 15.35
CA SER A 53 25.38 -22.38 15.77
C SER A 53 25.17 -21.03 15.11
N THR A 54 25.35 -19.96 15.89
CA THR A 54 25.39 -18.59 15.41
C THR A 54 26.83 -18.22 15.07
N ILE A 55 27.06 -17.67 13.88
CA ILE A 55 28.38 -17.20 13.43
C ILE A 55 28.31 -15.69 13.25
N LEU A 56 29.25 -14.99 13.88
CA LEU A 56 29.52 -13.57 13.63
C LEU A 56 30.76 -13.47 12.74
N GLN A 57 30.65 -12.77 11.61
CA GLN A 57 31.76 -12.61 10.68
C GLN A 57 31.99 -11.14 10.38
N ASN A 58 33.21 -10.66 10.62
CA ASN A 58 33.65 -9.34 10.19
C ASN A 58 33.90 -9.37 8.67
N LEU A 59 33.27 -8.46 7.93
CA LEU A 59 33.33 -8.43 6.47
C LEU A 59 34.67 -7.89 5.95
N LYS A 60 35.32 -7.00 6.72
CA LYS A 60 36.61 -6.38 6.37
C LYS A 60 37.76 -7.35 6.60
N THR A 61 37.92 -7.85 7.82
CA THR A 61 39.05 -8.72 8.21
C THR A 61 38.82 -10.19 7.88
N GLY A 62 37.56 -10.60 7.67
CA GLY A 62 37.18 -12.01 7.52
C GLY A 62 37.16 -12.80 8.83
N ALA A 63 37.47 -12.16 9.97
CA ALA A 63 37.46 -12.81 11.28
C ALA A 63 36.07 -13.38 11.59
N LYS A 64 36.03 -14.63 12.04
CA LYS A 64 34.80 -15.34 12.42
C LYS A 64 34.79 -15.64 13.90
N ARG A 65 33.62 -15.55 14.51
CA ARG A 65 33.36 -15.97 15.89
C ARG A 65 32.20 -16.94 15.88
N LEU A 66 32.40 -18.11 16.49
CA LEU A 66 31.41 -19.17 16.59
C LEU A 66 30.77 -19.14 17.97
N TRP A 67 29.45 -19.02 18.01
CA TRP A 67 28.65 -19.26 19.20
C TRP A 67 27.94 -20.61 19.02
N LYS A 68 28.27 -21.57 19.89
CA LYS A 68 27.88 -23.00 19.78
C LYS A 68 26.38 -23.26 19.88
N THR A 69 25.59 -22.24 20.16
CA THR A 69 24.12 -22.30 20.32
C THR A 69 23.48 -21.18 19.55
N LYS A 70 22.27 -21.43 19.02
CA LYS A 70 21.44 -20.40 18.41
C LYS A 70 21.03 -19.40 19.49
N HIS A 71 21.61 -18.20 19.44
CA HIS A 71 21.22 -17.10 20.32
C HIS A 71 20.39 -16.08 19.55
N TYR A 72 19.22 -15.76 20.09
CA TYR A 72 18.50 -14.58 19.65
C TYR A 72 19.25 -13.35 20.16
N THR A 73 19.62 -12.47 19.23
CA THR A 73 20.29 -11.21 19.49
C THR A 73 19.65 -10.10 18.69
N ASN A 74 19.74 -8.89 19.20
CA ASN A 74 19.38 -7.68 18.48
C ASN A 74 20.63 -6.84 18.23
N ALA A 75 20.65 -6.12 17.12
CA ALA A 75 21.70 -5.14 16.84
C ALA A 75 21.24 -3.77 17.33
N LEU A 76 22.11 -3.05 18.03
CA LEU A 76 21.87 -1.64 18.31
C LEU A 76 22.33 -0.83 17.10
N THR A 77 21.38 -0.51 16.22
CA THR A 77 21.62 0.09 14.90
C THR A 77 22.58 1.30 14.96
N GLY A 78 23.61 1.28 14.11
CA GLY A 78 24.61 2.35 14.03
C GLY A 78 25.63 2.34 15.17
N THR A 79 25.82 1.20 15.84
CA THR A 79 26.87 0.96 16.85
C THR A 79 27.46 -0.44 16.66
N ASP A 80 28.58 -0.74 17.33
CA ASP A 80 29.21 -2.07 17.30
C ASP A 80 28.68 -3.02 18.39
N PHE A 81 27.51 -2.71 18.96
CA PHE A 81 26.89 -3.51 20.03
C PHE A 81 25.80 -4.44 19.50
N LEU A 82 25.93 -5.72 19.86
CA LEU A 82 24.81 -6.64 19.93
C LEU A 82 24.27 -6.66 21.35
N TYR A 83 22.96 -6.83 21.50
CA TYR A 83 22.37 -7.06 22.80
C TYR A 83 21.42 -8.24 22.82
N TYR A 84 21.33 -8.90 23.96
CA TYR A 84 20.36 -9.96 24.24
C TYR A 84 20.14 -10.08 25.73
N THR A 85 19.00 -10.67 26.10
CA THR A 85 18.71 -11.02 27.48
C THR A 85 18.72 -12.53 27.66
N ARG A 86 19.12 -12.99 28.85
CA ARG A 86 18.97 -14.39 29.26
C ARG A 86 18.32 -14.45 30.63
N PRO A 87 17.42 -15.41 30.89
CA PRO A 87 16.93 -15.63 32.24
C PRO A 87 18.10 -15.89 33.19
N GLU A 88 18.09 -15.25 34.35
CA GLU A 88 18.93 -15.65 35.48
C GLU A 88 18.16 -16.66 36.33
N ALA A 89 18.87 -17.52 37.06
CA ALA A 89 18.23 -18.45 37.99
C ALA A 89 17.29 -17.66 38.93
N GLU A 90 16.07 -18.16 39.15
CA GLU A 90 15.09 -17.48 39.98
C GLU A 90 15.68 -17.17 41.36
N LYS A 91 15.85 -15.87 41.64
CA LYS A 91 16.27 -15.35 42.94
C LYS A 91 15.08 -14.64 43.57
N GLY A 92 14.21 -15.42 44.19
CA GLY A 92 12.98 -14.91 44.80
C GLY A 92 11.83 -14.74 43.79
N PRO A 93 10.87 -13.83 44.02
CA PRO A 93 9.60 -13.77 43.29
C PRO A 93 9.67 -13.09 41.92
N PHE A 94 10.86 -12.70 41.45
CA PHE A 94 11.02 -11.95 40.21
C PHE A 94 11.65 -12.82 39.13
N PHE A 95 11.06 -12.77 37.93
CA PHE A 95 11.74 -13.21 36.73
C PHE A 95 12.79 -12.17 36.36
N LEU A 96 14.06 -12.50 36.59
CA LEU A 96 15.19 -11.62 36.33
C LEU A 96 15.94 -12.06 35.09
N GLN A 97 16.47 -11.09 34.39
CA GLN A 97 17.26 -11.29 33.19
C GLN A 97 18.64 -10.67 33.35
N ARG A 98 19.63 -11.31 32.73
CA ARG A 98 20.92 -10.69 32.45
C ARG A 98 20.86 -10.05 31.08
N LEU A 99 20.98 -8.73 31.03
CA LEU A 99 21.19 -8.00 29.78
C LEU A 99 22.68 -8.05 29.45
N VAL A 100 23.02 -8.52 28.25
CA VAL A 100 24.39 -8.54 27.76
C VAL A 100 24.47 -7.64 26.53
N CYS A 101 25.34 -6.63 26.59
CA CYS A 101 25.76 -5.80 25.47
C CYS A 101 27.15 -6.27 25.03
N TYR A 102 27.20 -7.06 23.96
CA TYR A 102 28.42 -7.60 23.39
C TYR A 102 28.99 -6.64 22.34
N ASN A 103 30.23 -6.19 22.54
CA ASN A 103 30.94 -5.34 21.61
C ASN A 103 31.66 -6.19 20.54
N LEU A 104 31.31 -5.95 19.29
CA LEU A 104 31.84 -6.69 18.15
C LEU A 104 33.34 -6.41 17.93
N GLU A 105 33.81 -5.19 18.13
CA GLU A 105 35.21 -4.83 17.87
C GLU A 105 36.14 -5.30 18.99
N SER A 106 35.86 -4.92 20.25
CA SER A 106 36.73 -5.27 21.38
C SER A 106 36.66 -6.74 21.79
N ASN A 107 35.66 -7.49 21.28
CA ASN A 107 35.36 -8.85 21.72
C ASN A 107 35.07 -8.95 23.23
N ASP A 108 34.59 -7.87 23.82
CA ASP A 108 34.22 -7.81 25.23
C ASP A 108 32.70 -7.65 25.39
N SER A 109 32.18 -7.95 26.57
CA SER A 109 30.78 -7.79 26.88
C SER A 109 30.60 -6.99 28.16
N ILE A 110 29.73 -5.99 28.09
CA ILE A 110 29.17 -5.37 29.28
C ILE A 110 27.91 -6.14 29.63
N ALA A 111 27.83 -6.63 30.86
CA ALA A 111 26.64 -7.30 31.36
C ALA A 111 26.05 -6.53 32.53
N VAL A 112 24.74 -6.37 32.50
CA VAL A 112 23.96 -5.90 33.63
C VAL A 112 23.08 -7.05 34.10
N ASN A 113 23.35 -7.52 35.31
CA ASN A 113 22.60 -8.62 35.93
C ASN A 113 21.36 -8.07 36.66
N ASN A 114 20.44 -8.97 36.99
CA ASN A 114 19.23 -8.71 37.74
C ASN A 114 18.32 -7.63 37.10
N ILE A 115 18.23 -7.60 35.77
CA ILE A 115 17.33 -6.71 35.03
C ILE A 115 15.92 -7.30 35.06
N LYS A 116 14.95 -6.51 35.51
CA LYS A 116 13.53 -6.85 35.41
C LYS A 116 12.98 -6.53 34.02
N SER A 117 13.32 -5.35 33.49
CA SER A 117 12.87 -4.87 32.18
C SER A 117 13.83 -3.81 31.64
N SER A 118 13.90 -3.67 30.31
CA SER A 118 14.81 -2.71 29.65
C SER A 118 14.31 -2.30 28.27
N ARG A 119 14.65 -1.09 27.83
CA ARG A 119 14.36 -0.59 26.48
C ARG A 119 15.49 0.31 25.97
N PHE A 120 15.91 0.09 24.71
CA PHE A 120 16.81 1.00 24.01
C PHE A 120 16.03 2.15 23.37
N LEU A 121 16.65 3.34 23.36
CA LEU A 121 16.11 4.56 22.76
C LEU A 121 16.67 4.76 21.34
N LYS A 122 16.01 5.59 20.53
CA LYS A 122 16.46 6.02 19.20
C LYS A 122 17.83 6.69 19.23
N ASN A 123 18.16 7.39 20.32
CA ASN A 123 19.47 8.01 20.53
C ASN A 123 20.56 7.01 21.00
N LYS A 124 20.23 5.71 21.05
CA LYS A 124 21.11 4.58 21.41
C LYS A 124 21.41 4.42 22.91
N SER A 125 20.85 5.27 23.77
CA SER A 125 20.90 5.03 25.22
C SER A 125 19.91 3.94 25.62
N ILE A 126 19.95 3.52 26.89
CA ILE A 126 19.07 2.50 27.45
C ILE A 126 18.41 3.01 28.73
N VAL A 127 17.15 2.61 28.95
CA VAL A 127 16.45 2.71 30.24
C VAL A 127 16.17 1.29 30.72
N TYR A 128 16.46 0.99 31.98
CA TYR A 128 16.21 -0.34 32.55
C TYR A 128 15.93 -0.31 34.06
N ALA A 129 15.15 -1.29 34.51
CA ALA A 129 14.90 -1.55 35.93
C ALA A 129 15.79 -2.69 36.42
N GLN A 130 16.68 -2.39 37.37
CA GLN A 130 17.63 -3.35 37.95
C GLN A 130 17.28 -3.64 39.41
N ILE A 131 17.33 -4.91 39.82
CA ILE A 131 17.07 -5.34 41.19
C ILE A 131 18.38 -5.73 41.88
N GLU A 132 18.66 -5.14 43.03
CA GLU A 132 19.81 -5.49 43.87
C GLU A 132 19.31 -5.75 45.29
N LYS A 133 19.44 -7.00 45.74
CA LYS A 133 18.83 -7.49 46.99
C LYS A 133 17.32 -7.25 47.01
N ASP A 134 16.83 -6.39 47.90
CA ASP A 134 15.44 -6.02 48.09
C ASP A 134 15.08 -4.66 47.46
N LYS A 135 16.02 -4.03 46.74
CA LYS A 135 15.82 -2.73 46.10
C LYS A 135 15.77 -2.82 44.58
N VAL A 136 14.94 -1.97 43.97
CA VAL A 136 14.94 -1.71 42.53
C VAL A 136 15.57 -0.35 42.25
N PHE A 137 16.23 -0.24 41.11
CA PHE A 137 16.77 1.00 40.57
C PHE A 137 16.32 1.13 39.11
N LEU A 138 15.53 2.15 38.80
CA LEU A 138 15.28 2.55 37.42
C LEU A 138 16.43 3.46 36.99
N LYS A 139 17.21 3.01 36.02
CA LYS A 139 18.43 3.68 35.57
C LYS A 139 18.36 4.00 34.09
N HIS A 140 19.10 5.02 33.67
CA HIS A 140 19.34 5.31 32.26
C HIS A 140 20.78 5.72 31.99
N GLY A 141 21.20 5.58 30.74
CA GLY A 141 22.53 5.99 30.28
C GLY A 141 22.94 5.27 29.02
N ASN A 142 24.18 5.53 28.58
CA ASN A 142 24.76 4.81 27.45
C ASN A 142 25.24 3.42 27.91
N PRO A 143 25.11 2.36 27.10
CA PRO A 143 25.68 1.06 27.42
C PRO A 143 27.19 1.16 27.75
N GLY A 144 27.60 0.65 28.92
CA GLY A 144 28.99 0.71 29.38
C GLY A 144 29.47 2.07 29.90
N GLY A 145 28.66 3.12 29.77
CA GLY A 145 28.93 4.44 30.33
C GLY A 145 28.41 4.60 31.75
N LYS A 146 28.56 5.82 32.30
CA LYS A 146 27.94 6.20 33.57
C LYS A 146 26.42 6.05 33.48
N GLN A 147 25.84 5.40 34.48
CA GLN A 147 24.39 5.20 34.60
C GLN A 147 23.85 6.14 35.67
N GLU A 148 22.78 6.84 35.36
CA GLU A 148 22.08 7.69 36.31
C GLU A 148 20.86 6.96 36.85
N THR A 149 20.65 7.07 38.15
CA THR A 149 19.47 6.50 38.81
C THR A 149 18.37 7.54 38.79
N ILE A 150 17.26 7.20 38.14
CA ILE A 150 16.04 8.01 38.07
C ILE A 150 15.20 7.79 39.32
N TYR A 151 15.08 6.52 39.73
CA TYR A 151 14.29 6.10 40.86
C TYR A 151 14.98 4.95 41.59
N SER A 152 14.86 4.93 42.91
CA SER A 152 15.23 3.80 43.75
C SER A 152 14.16 3.54 44.80
N GLY A 153 13.82 2.27 45.02
CA GLY A 153 12.80 1.87 45.99
C GLY A 153 12.86 0.38 46.30
N LYS A 154 11.84 -0.14 46.98
CA LYS A 154 11.75 -1.57 47.28
C LYS A 154 11.34 -2.35 46.02
N ALA A 155 12.04 -3.44 45.71
CA ALA A 155 11.80 -4.23 44.51
C ALA A 155 10.39 -4.85 44.46
N SER A 156 9.86 -5.26 45.63
CA SER A 156 8.50 -5.83 45.74
C SER A 156 7.39 -4.86 45.36
N ASP A 157 7.70 -3.57 45.31
CA ASP A 157 6.73 -2.51 45.13
C ASP A 157 6.77 -1.97 43.70
N PHE A 158 7.74 -2.35 42.87
CA PHE A 158 7.86 -1.85 41.49
C PHE A 158 7.22 -2.79 40.48
N GLY A 159 6.38 -2.24 39.60
CA GLY A 159 5.71 -2.93 38.50
C GLY A 159 6.52 -2.85 37.21
N ASP A 160 5.99 -2.15 36.20
CA ASP A 160 6.60 -1.98 34.87
C ASP A 160 6.79 -0.50 34.52
N PHE A 161 7.50 -0.21 33.42
CA PHE A 161 7.65 1.13 32.86
C PHE A 161 7.33 1.18 31.36
N GLN A 162 6.94 2.35 30.88
CA GLN A 162 6.69 2.67 29.47
C GLN A 162 7.29 4.04 29.14
N LEU A 163 7.78 4.22 27.90
CA LEU A 163 8.30 5.49 27.41
C LEU A 163 7.26 6.23 26.56
N ASN A 164 7.34 7.55 26.55
CA ASN A 164 6.57 8.37 25.61
C ASN A 164 7.17 8.36 24.20
N ASP A 165 6.43 8.87 23.22
CA ASP A 165 6.82 8.82 21.80
C ASP A 165 8.07 9.65 21.47
N LYS A 166 8.36 10.66 22.31
CA LYS A 166 9.56 11.50 22.22
C LYS A 166 10.79 10.85 22.86
N GLU A 167 10.60 9.74 23.59
CA GLU A 167 11.62 9.00 24.33
C GLU A 167 12.46 9.87 25.28
N ASN A 168 11.87 10.95 25.82
CA ASN A 168 12.52 11.84 26.79
C ASN A 168 12.01 11.64 28.23
N GLY A 169 11.09 10.68 28.41
CA GLY A 169 10.43 10.38 29.66
C GLY A 169 9.40 9.28 29.47
N GLY A 170 8.60 9.06 30.50
CA GLY A 170 7.58 8.02 30.48
C GLY A 170 6.96 7.81 31.85
N THR A 171 6.31 6.67 32.07
CA THR A 171 5.77 6.33 33.38
C THR A 171 6.21 4.96 33.87
N PHE A 172 6.16 4.76 35.18
CA PHE A 172 6.31 3.46 35.84
C PHE A 172 5.26 3.27 36.92
N THR A 173 4.99 2.01 37.29
CA THR A 173 4.01 1.66 38.32
C THR A 173 4.65 1.21 39.63
N LEU A 174 4.04 1.60 40.76
CA LEU A 174 4.41 1.18 42.11
C LEU A 174 3.19 0.63 42.87
N LYS A 175 3.42 -0.19 43.90
CA LYS A 175 2.40 -0.55 44.88
C LYS A 175 2.08 0.66 45.76
N GLY A 176 0.79 0.81 46.09
CA GLY A 176 0.35 1.77 47.11
C GLY A 176 0.70 1.29 48.52
N ASN A 177 0.70 2.22 49.49
CA ASN A 177 0.88 1.87 50.90
C ASN A 177 -0.17 0.83 51.32
N ASN A 178 0.28 -0.35 51.77
CA ASN A 178 -0.57 -1.49 52.16
C ASN A 178 -1.40 -2.13 51.03
N SER A 179 -1.06 -1.92 49.75
CA SER A 179 -1.70 -2.58 48.61
C SER A 179 -0.90 -3.78 48.10
N SER A 180 -1.59 -4.85 47.69
CA SER A 180 -0.98 -5.97 46.94
C SER A 180 -0.71 -5.64 45.46
N ASP A 181 -1.35 -4.59 44.93
CA ASP A 181 -1.41 -4.27 43.50
C ASP A 181 -0.60 -3.01 43.15
N PHE A 182 -0.10 -2.94 41.91
CA PHE A 182 0.68 -1.82 41.37
C PHE A 182 -0.20 -0.63 40.99
N ASN A 183 -0.84 0.00 41.99
CA ASN A 183 -1.87 1.01 41.78
C ASN A 183 -1.32 2.41 41.52
N MET A 184 -0.11 2.74 41.96
CA MET A 184 0.44 4.09 41.83
C MET A 184 1.20 4.26 40.51
N VAL A 185 0.91 5.31 39.74
CA VAL A 185 1.62 5.63 38.50
C VAL A 185 2.48 6.87 38.70
N TYR A 186 3.76 6.79 38.34
CA TYR A 186 4.73 7.88 38.42
C TYR A 186 5.27 8.22 37.04
N TYR A 187 5.42 9.50 36.75
CA TYR A 187 6.13 10.02 35.58
C TYR A 187 7.60 10.11 35.92
N PHE A 188 8.45 9.82 34.94
CA PHE A 188 9.88 10.10 35.00
C PHE A 188 10.33 10.93 33.81
N ASN A 189 11.27 11.84 34.06
CA ASN A 189 11.88 12.69 33.06
C ASN A 189 13.37 12.36 32.95
N LEU A 190 13.82 11.99 31.74
CA LEU A 190 15.22 11.60 31.50
C LEU A 190 16.16 12.81 31.46
N ASN A 191 15.65 13.99 31.08
CA ASN A 191 16.47 15.20 30.95
C ASN A 191 16.75 15.85 32.30
N THR A 192 15.77 15.84 33.21
CA THR A 192 15.91 16.43 34.56
C THR A 192 16.23 15.39 35.62
N ASN A 193 16.27 14.10 35.24
CA ASN A 193 16.47 12.95 36.13
C ASN A 193 15.56 13.01 37.38
N SER A 194 14.27 13.26 37.16
CA SER A 194 13.27 13.46 38.22
C SER A 194 12.07 12.53 38.07
N THR A 195 11.34 12.34 39.18
CA THR A 195 10.09 11.58 39.20
C THR A 195 8.97 12.36 39.88
N LYS A 196 7.73 12.15 39.42
CA LYS A 196 6.54 12.79 39.98
C LYS A 196 5.36 11.81 39.99
N ALA A 197 4.60 11.75 41.07
CA ALA A 197 3.36 10.97 41.11
C ALA A 197 2.33 11.55 40.12
N VAL A 198 1.65 10.68 39.36
CA VAL A 198 0.67 11.08 38.34
C VAL A 198 -0.75 10.79 38.84
N PHE A 199 -1.07 9.53 39.11
CA PHE A 199 -2.37 9.12 39.64
C PHE A 199 -2.30 7.76 40.36
N ASN A 200 -3.38 7.39 41.03
CA ASN A 200 -3.56 6.10 41.66
C ASN A 200 -4.76 5.38 41.01
N TYR A 201 -4.59 4.13 40.58
CA TYR A 201 -5.66 3.28 40.05
C TYR A 201 -6.79 3.05 41.05
N ASP A 202 -6.53 3.10 42.36
CA ASP A 202 -7.57 2.97 43.39
C ASP A 202 -8.52 4.18 43.40
N ASP A 203 -8.08 5.33 42.88
CA ASP A 203 -8.94 6.51 42.67
C ASP A 203 -9.87 6.33 41.45
N ILE A 204 -9.63 5.32 40.61
CA ILE A 204 -10.37 5.08 39.37
C ILE A 204 -11.52 4.11 39.62
N LYS A 205 -12.74 4.65 39.64
CA LYS A 205 -13.97 3.87 39.77
C LYS A 205 -14.70 3.83 38.43
N LEU A 206 -14.82 2.64 37.85
CA LEU A 206 -15.73 2.42 36.74
C LEU A 206 -17.17 2.40 37.27
N SER A 207 -18.06 3.15 36.63
CA SER A 207 -19.49 3.15 36.96
C SER A 207 -20.19 1.85 36.55
N GLU A 208 -19.62 1.09 35.61
CA GLU A 208 -20.22 -0.14 35.08
C GLU A 208 -19.65 -1.41 35.75
N SER A 209 -20.56 -2.26 36.23
CA SER A 209 -20.20 -3.58 36.77
C SER A 209 -19.75 -4.56 35.67
N GLY A 210 -18.83 -5.48 36.01
CA GLY A 210 -18.37 -6.52 35.10
C GLY A 210 -17.16 -6.17 34.24
N TYR A 211 -16.54 -5.02 34.48
CA TYR A 211 -15.26 -4.63 33.88
C TYR A 211 -14.17 -4.48 34.94
N SER A 212 -12.94 -4.79 34.55
CA SER A 212 -11.74 -4.51 35.35
C SER A 212 -10.75 -3.67 34.54
N ILE A 213 -9.93 -2.89 35.21
CA ILE A 213 -8.90 -2.06 34.56
C ILE A 213 -7.57 -2.81 34.59
N SER A 214 -6.88 -2.89 33.46
CA SER A 214 -5.49 -3.32 33.40
C SER A 214 -4.59 -2.23 34.01
N LYS A 215 -3.98 -2.54 35.14
CA LYS A 215 -3.09 -1.64 35.89
C LYS A 215 -1.68 -1.67 35.30
N THR A 216 -1.35 -0.72 34.43
CA THR A 216 -0.11 -0.70 33.63
C THR A 216 0.51 0.70 33.56
N ALA A 217 1.76 0.79 33.13
CA ALA A 217 2.37 2.06 32.77
C ALA A 217 1.89 2.54 31.38
N TYR A 218 1.96 3.84 31.14
CA TYR A 218 1.58 4.51 29.89
C TYR A 218 2.73 5.35 29.32
N GLY A 219 2.75 5.53 27.99
CA GLY A 219 3.69 6.43 27.31
C GLY A 219 3.31 7.91 27.43
N LEU A 220 3.22 8.44 28.66
CA LEU A 220 2.77 9.81 28.89
C LEU A 220 3.89 10.84 28.77
N ASN A 221 3.50 12.04 28.33
CA ASN A 221 4.31 13.24 28.50
C ASN A 221 4.03 13.85 29.88
N GLU A 222 4.94 14.71 30.36
CA GLU A 222 4.85 15.34 31.69
C GLU A 222 3.52 16.07 31.95
N ASN A 223 2.90 16.60 30.89
CA ASN A 223 1.67 17.39 30.94
C ASN A 223 0.46 16.67 30.34
N SER A 224 0.51 15.34 30.17
CA SER A 224 -0.66 14.56 29.71
C SER A 224 -1.81 14.68 30.71
N ARG A 225 -3.03 14.94 30.22
CA ARG A 225 -4.26 15.05 31.02
C ARG A 225 -5.12 13.78 30.97
N PHE A 226 -5.24 13.16 29.81
CA PHE A 226 -6.10 12.02 29.56
C PHE A 226 -5.27 10.76 29.26
N ILE A 227 -5.82 9.62 29.69
CA ILE A 227 -5.38 8.29 29.26
C ILE A 227 -6.56 7.47 28.79
N THR A 228 -6.36 6.65 27.77
CA THR A 228 -7.35 5.64 27.39
C THR A 228 -7.18 4.42 28.29
N LEU A 229 -8.22 4.11 29.08
CA LEU A 229 -8.18 2.96 29.98
C LEU A 229 -8.28 1.67 29.17
N SER A 230 -7.35 0.75 29.43
CA SER A 230 -7.45 -0.63 28.97
C SER A 230 -8.36 -1.38 29.94
N VAL A 231 -9.59 -1.66 29.49
CA VAL A 231 -10.59 -2.38 30.27
C VAL A 231 -10.69 -3.82 29.80
N ASN A 232 -10.79 -4.77 30.72
CA ASN A 232 -11.10 -6.16 30.44
C ASN A 232 -12.56 -6.43 30.82
N SER A 233 -13.31 -6.99 29.88
CA SER A 233 -14.66 -7.47 30.15
C SER A 233 -14.62 -8.84 30.82
N ASN A 234 -15.38 -9.02 31.91
CA ASN A 234 -15.62 -10.33 32.51
C ASN A 234 -16.59 -11.17 31.67
N LYS A 235 -17.33 -10.54 30.74
CA LYS A 235 -18.09 -11.24 29.72
C LYS A 235 -17.11 -11.64 28.62
N ARG A 236 -16.83 -12.94 28.50
CA ARG A 236 -16.20 -13.47 27.28
C ARG A 236 -17.05 -13.00 26.10
N PRO A 237 -16.46 -12.44 25.03
CA PRO A 237 -17.22 -12.29 23.80
C PRO A 237 -17.75 -13.68 23.47
N GLU A 238 -19.07 -13.81 23.37
CA GLU A 238 -19.66 -15.05 22.88
C GLU A 238 -18.92 -15.40 21.60
N ASN A 239 -18.47 -16.64 21.49
CA ASN A 239 -17.88 -17.12 20.25
C ASN A 239 -19.00 -17.03 19.22
N THR A 240 -19.09 -15.92 18.48
CA THR A 240 -20.09 -15.66 17.43
C THR A 240 -19.78 -16.49 16.19
N GLN A 241 -19.34 -17.73 16.38
CA GLN A 241 -19.48 -18.76 15.37
C GLN A 241 -20.98 -18.99 15.19
N ILE A 242 -21.57 -18.17 14.32
CA ILE A 242 -22.88 -18.46 13.74
C ILE A 242 -22.79 -19.91 13.24
N PRO A 243 -23.63 -20.83 13.75
CA PRO A 243 -23.61 -22.22 13.32
C PRO A 243 -23.66 -22.27 11.79
N LYS A 244 -22.85 -23.13 11.17
CA LYS A 244 -22.95 -23.37 9.73
C LYS A 244 -24.36 -23.90 9.43
N SER A 245 -25.22 -23.02 8.95
CA SER A 245 -26.53 -23.36 8.38
C SER A 245 -26.32 -23.77 6.93
N GLY A 246 -27.01 -24.81 6.46
CA GLY A 246 -27.12 -25.11 5.03
C GLY A 246 -28.09 -24.18 4.28
N VAL A 247 -28.69 -23.21 4.99
CA VAL A 247 -29.69 -22.27 4.47
C VAL A 247 -29.18 -20.84 4.63
N GLU A 248 -29.20 -20.08 3.53
CA GLU A 248 -29.01 -18.62 3.51
C GLU A 248 -30.39 -17.92 3.43
N ILE A 249 -30.62 -16.88 4.23
CA ILE A 249 -31.85 -16.08 4.22
C ILE A 249 -31.46 -14.63 3.94
N TRP A 250 -31.83 -14.08 2.79
CA TRP A 250 -31.45 -12.72 2.41
C TRP A 250 -32.55 -11.72 2.75
N ARG A 251 -32.17 -10.54 3.24
CA ARG A 251 -33.11 -9.44 3.57
C ARG A 251 -32.71 -8.17 2.84
N SER A 252 -33.68 -7.43 2.31
CA SER A 252 -33.43 -6.22 1.51
C SER A 252 -32.81 -5.06 2.29
N ASN A 253 -32.98 -5.03 3.62
CA ASN A 253 -32.44 -3.99 4.50
C ASN A 253 -31.24 -4.46 5.33
N GLN A 254 -30.69 -5.62 5.00
CA GLN A 254 -29.49 -6.12 5.64
C GLN A 254 -28.27 -5.42 5.05
N GLY A 255 -27.30 -5.07 5.91
CA GLY A 255 -26.03 -4.48 5.48
C GLY A 255 -25.18 -5.49 4.72
N THR A 256 -24.08 -5.95 5.31
CA THR A 256 -23.25 -6.96 4.65
C THR A 256 -24.03 -8.27 4.42
N MET A 257 -24.14 -8.71 3.17
CA MET A 257 -24.82 -9.95 2.76
C MET A 257 -24.21 -11.22 3.41
N GLU A 258 -25.04 -12.23 3.66
CA GLU A 258 -24.69 -13.51 4.31
C GLU A 258 -23.40 -14.13 3.78
N ARG A 259 -23.26 -14.20 2.46
CA ARG A 259 -22.12 -14.82 1.79
C ARG A 259 -20.81 -14.08 2.06
N ARG A 260 -20.85 -12.75 2.10
CA ARG A 260 -19.69 -11.92 2.49
C ARG A 260 -19.40 -12.08 3.98
N GLN A 261 -20.44 -12.16 4.82
CA GLN A 261 -20.26 -12.48 6.24
C GLN A 261 -19.62 -13.86 6.44
N GLU A 262 -20.02 -14.90 5.68
CA GLU A 262 -19.47 -16.26 5.79
C GLU A 262 -17.98 -16.33 5.48
N LEU A 263 -17.52 -15.64 4.42
CA LEU A 263 -16.09 -15.54 4.12
C LEU A 263 -15.32 -14.84 5.25
N LEU A 264 -15.96 -13.86 5.90
CA LEU A 264 -15.42 -13.14 7.05
C LEU A 264 -15.61 -13.87 8.39
N ARG A 265 -16.36 -14.99 8.49
CA ARG A 265 -16.55 -15.71 9.77
C ARG A 265 -15.26 -16.28 10.36
N SER A 266 -14.22 -16.41 9.55
CA SER A 266 -12.87 -16.75 10.02
C SER A 266 -12.11 -15.55 10.61
N SER A 267 -12.50 -14.32 10.25
CA SER A 267 -12.03 -13.08 10.87
C SER A 267 -12.90 -12.77 12.10
N LYS A 268 -12.32 -12.89 13.29
CA LYS A 268 -13.00 -12.52 14.54
C LYS A 268 -13.15 -11.00 14.62
N THR A 269 -14.09 -10.41 13.90
CA THR A 269 -14.43 -9.00 14.11
C THR A 269 -15.35 -8.93 15.32
N LEU A 270 -14.73 -8.78 16.49
CA LEU A 270 -15.47 -8.52 17.73
C LEU A 270 -16.14 -7.14 17.62
N PRO A 271 -17.33 -6.95 18.22
CA PRO A 271 -17.92 -5.64 18.35
C PRO A 271 -16.91 -4.66 18.98
N SER A 272 -16.97 -3.40 18.58
CA SER A 272 -16.20 -2.35 19.25
C SER A 272 -16.58 -2.35 20.74
N GLU A 273 -15.58 -2.59 21.59
CA GLU A 273 -15.78 -2.56 23.04
C GLU A 273 -15.96 -1.13 23.54
N GLN A 274 -16.57 -1.00 24.72
CA GLN A 274 -16.67 0.29 25.39
C GLN A 274 -15.29 0.94 25.56
N LYS A 275 -15.25 2.27 25.44
CA LYS A 275 -14.03 3.05 25.59
C LYS A 275 -14.19 4.07 26.71
N PHE A 276 -13.16 4.16 27.54
CA PHE A 276 -13.11 5.08 28.67
C PHE A 276 -11.84 5.91 28.62
N LEU A 277 -11.97 7.19 28.91
CA LEU A 277 -10.86 8.08 29.25
C LEU A 277 -10.81 8.27 30.76
N TYR A 278 -9.61 8.43 31.31
CA TYR A 278 -9.42 8.93 32.65
C TYR A 278 -8.75 10.31 32.60
N ASP A 279 -9.45 11.31 33.13
CA ASP A 279 -8.93 12.66 33.34
C ASP A 279 -8.10 12.66 34.63
N ILE A 280 -6.79 12.69 34.46
CA ILE A 280 -5.80 12.67 35.55
C ILE A 280 -5.97 13.90 36.44
N GLN A 281 -6.25 15.07 35.85
CA GLN A 281 -6.31 16.34 36.58
C GLN A 281 -7.55 16.40 37.46
N ASN A 282 -8.70 15.99 36.92
CA ASN A 282 -9.98 16.02 37.64
C ASN A 282 -10.32 14.70 38.35
N LYS A 283 -9.44 13.69 38.26
CA LYS A 283 -9.63 12.34 38.80
C LYS A 283 -10.98 11.72 38.42
N LYS A 284 -11.37 11.86 37.16
CA LYS A 284 -12.70 11.48 36.67
C LYS A 284 -12.58 10.48 35.52
N VAL A 285 -13.39 9.43 35.56
CA VAL A 285 -13.58 8.53 34.41
C VAL A 285 -14.68 9.10 33.52
N VAL A 286 -14.41 9.13 32.22
CA VAL A 286 -15.34 9.58 31.18
C VAL A 286 -15.53 8.43 30.20
N LYS A 287 -16.76 7.93 30.08
CA LYS A 287 -17.13 6.97 29.05
C LYS A 287 -17.29 7.73 27.72
N ILE A 288 -16.52 7.33 26.71
CA ILE A 288 -16.53 7.98 25.38
C ILE A 288 -17.19 7.12 24.30
N ALA A 289 -17.37 5.82 24.54
CA ALA A 289 -18.17 4.97 23.67
C ALA A 289 -18.75 3.78 24.44
N SER A 290 -20.00 3.44 24.16
CA SER A 290 -20.63 2.20 24.53
C SER A 290 -20.33 1.10 23.52
N THR A 291 -20.57 -0.16 23.89
CA THR A 291 -20.34 -1.31 23.01
C THR A 291 -21.20 -1.16 21.76
N SER A 292 -20.59 -1.28 20.59
CA SER A 292 -21.26 -1.14 19.28
C SER A 292 -21.88 0.23 18.98
N GLU A 293 -21.64 1.25 19.82
CA GLU A 293 -22.16 2.60 19.58
C GLU A 293 -21.56 3.19 18.30
N PHE A 294 -20.24 3.12 18.19
CA PHE A 294 -19.45 3.52 17.02
C PHE A 294 -18.69 2.31 16.47
N ASP A 295 -18.54 2.24 15.15
CA ASP A 295 -17.69 1.23 14.50
C ASP A 295 -16.21 1.45 14.86
N GLN A 296 -15.80 2.71 14.98
CA GLN A 296 -14.44 3.09 15.36
C GLN A 296 -14.44 4.37 16.20
N VAL A 297 -13.47 4.48 17.12
CA VAL A 297 -13.18 5.70 17.86
C VAL A 297 -11.74 6.13 17.58
N LEU A 298 -11.54 7.32 17.04
CA LEU A 298 -10.24 7.90 16.69
C LEU A 298 -9.76 8.83 17.81
N ILE A 299 -8.71 8.40 18.51
CA ILE A 299 -8.14 9.11 19.67
C ILE A 299 -6.80 9.73 19.23
N PRO A 300 -6.52 11.02 19.52
CA PRO A 300 -5.23 11.65 19.23
C PRO A 300 -4.06 10.97 19.95
N GLU A 301 -2.83 11.16 19.43
CA GLU A 301 -1.59 10.72 20.07
C GLU A 301 -1.28 11.51 21.36
N SER A 302 -1.58 12.81 21.37
CA SER A 302 -1.41 13.68 22.53
C SER A 302 -2.21 13.19 23.74
N GLY A 303 -1.67 13.40 24.94
CA GLY A 303 -2.42 13.16 26.18
C GLY A 303 -3.33 14.31 26.59
N SER A 304 -3.38 15.44 25.88
CA SER A 304 -4.06 16.66 26.36
C SER A 304 -4.95 17.29 25.29
N PHE A 305 -5.80 16.48 24.65
CA PHE A 305 -6.80 16.88 23.65
C PHE A 305 -8.14 17.29 24.28
N LYS A 306 -9.01 17.95 23.50
CA LYS A 306 -10.37 18.37 23.94
C LYS A 306 -11.46 17.31 23.68
N GLY A 307 -11.24 16.42 22.73
CA GLY A 307 -12.20 15.38 22.37
C GLY A 307 -11.62 14.38 21.37
N VAL A 308 -12.45 13.41 20.99
CA VAL A 308 -12.14 12.30 20.09
C VAL A 308 -13.24 12.18 19.03
N TYR A 309 -13.01 11.40 17.97
CA TYR A 309 -14.06 11.14 16.97
C TYR A 309 -14.65 9.74 17.09
N GLY A 310 -15.98 9.63 16.99
CA GLY A 310 -16.69 8.38 16.75
C GLY A 310 -17.13 8.29 15.29
N LEU A 311 -16.95 7.12 14.66
CA LEU A 311 -17.41 6.83 13.30
C LEU A 311 -18.57 5.83 13.35
N ASP A 312 -19.69 6.14 12.70
CA ASP A 312 -20.83 5.23 12.56
C ASP A 312 -21.18 5.01 11.09
N LYS A 313 -21.02 3.77 10.63
CA LYS A 313 -21.32 3.38 9.24
C LYS A 313 -22.64 2.63 9.10
N LYS A 314 -23.27 2.26 10.22
CA LYS A 314 -24.51 1.48 10.24
C LYS A 314 -25.61 2.06 9.34
N PRO A 315 -25.83 3.40 9.26
CA PRO A 315 -26.84 3.97 8.37
C PRO A 315 -26.62 3.71 6.88
N TYR A 316 -25.39 3.37 6.47
CA TYR A 316 -24.96 3.27 5.07
C TYR A 316 -24.59 1.84 4.66
N ALA A 317 -24.83 0.87 5.54
CA ALA A 317 -24.34 -0.51 5.36
C ALA A 317 -24.92 -1.23 4.15
N VAL A 318 -26.11 -0.84 3.67
CA VAL A 318 -26.74 -1.40 2.46
C VAL A 318 -26.15 -0.77 1.19
N GLU A 319 -25.90 0.54 1.23
CA GLU A 319 -25.53 1.32 0.05
C GLU A 319 -24.16 0.94 -0.52
N VAL A 320 -23.32 0.32 0.30
CA VAL A 320 -22.00 -0.21 -0.11
C VAL A 320 -22.08 -1.12 -1.33
N ASP A 321 -23.23 -1.77 -1.56
CA ASP A 321 -23.45 -2.63 -2.73
C ASP A 321 -23.39 -1.87 -4.05
N TRP A 322 -23.71 -0.56 -4.05
CA TRP A 322 -23.63 0.32 -5.24
C TRP A 322 -22.66 1.50 -5.10
N THR A 323 -22.18 1.84 -3.90
CA THR A 323 -21.17 2.90 -3.70
C THR A 323 -19.74 2.39 -3.61
N PHE A 324 -19.53 1.09 -3.36
CA PHE A 324 -18.24 0.43 -3.01
C PHE A 324 -17.61 0.90 -1.70
N ASN A 325 -17.47 2.21 -1.52
CA ASN A 325 -16.92 2.82 -0.33
C ASN A 325 -17.99 2.94 0.76
N GLU A 326 -17.56 2.69 2.00
CA GLU A 326 -18.39 2.91 3.18
C GLU A 326 -18.45 4.41 3.52
N ARG A 327 -19.66 4.92 3.74
CA ARG A 327 -19.88 6.25 4.31
C ARG A 327 -19.92 6.17 5.83
N ASN A 328 -19.52 7.27 6.47
CA ASN A 328 -19.56 7.40 7.93
C ASN A 328 -20.31 8.67 8.33
N ASP A 329 -21.16 8.54 9.34
CA ASP A 329 -21.44 9.67 10.22
C ASP A 329 -20.26 9.86 11.15
N VAL A 330 -19.84 11.12 11.35
CA VAL A 330 -18.73 11.47 12.23
C VAL A 330 -19.27 12.23 13.43
N TYR A 331 -18.89 11.78 14.62
CA TYR A 331 -19.29 12.35 15.90
C TYR A 331 -18.09 12.94 16.61
N TRP A 332 -18.23 14.15 17.13
CA TRP A 332 -17.33 14.69 18.15
C TRP A 332 -17.75 14.16 19.51
N ILE A 333 -16.82 13.57 20.26
CA ILE A 333 -17.03 13.13 21.62
C ILE A 333 -16.14 13.98 22.53
N ASP A 334 -16.76 14.82 23.34
CA ASP A 334 -16.05 15.69 24.28
C ASP A 334 -15.33 14.86 25.37
N ALA A 335 -14.04 15.12 25.58
CA ALA A 335 -13.20 14.29 26.45
C ALA A 335 -13.51 14.46 27.95
N GLU A 336 -14.13 15.58 28.35
CA GLU A 336 -14.44 15.88 29.76
C GLU A 336 -15.81 15.34 30.19
N THR A 337 -16.74 15.35 29.26
CA THR A 337 -18.16 15.03 29.51
C THR A 337 -18.59 13.69 28.91
N GLY A 338 -17.91 13.20 27.86
CA GLY A 338 -18.31 12.03 27.10
C GLY A 338 -19.50 12.29 26.18
N LYS A 339 -19.97 13.54 26.08
CA LYS A 339 -21.11 13.90 25.24
C LYS A 339 -20.72 13.80 23.76
N SER A 340 -21.37 12.91 23.03
CA SER A 340 -21.24 12.79 21.57
C SER A 340 -22.17 13.77 20.84
N THR A 341 -21.68 14.44 19.81
CA THR A 341 -22.45 15.31 18.90
C THR A 341 -22.08 14.97 17.47
N LYS A 342 -23.06 14.68 16.60
CA LYS A 342 -22.79 14.45 15.17
C LYS A 342 -22.31 15.76 14.54
N ILE A 343 -21.17 15.71 13.85
CA ILE A 343 -20.54 16.88 13.21
C ILE A 343 -20.45 16.74 11.69
N LEU A 344 -20.46 15.52 11.15
CA LEU A 344 -20.55 15.26 9.71
C LEU A 344 -21.51 14.09 9.46
N THR A 345 -22.18 14.10 8.31
CA THR A 345 -23.14 13.08 7.90
C THR A 345 -22.72 12.47 6.58
N GLY A 346 -22.63 11.14 6.51
CA GLY A 346 -22.45 10.38 5.27
C GLY A 346 -21.22 10.74 4.43
N VAL A 347 -20.05 10.79 5.05
CA VAL A 347 -18.77 11.12 4.38
C VAL A 347 -17.94 9.88 4.01
N PHE A 348 -17.23 9.93 2.89
CA PHE A 348 -16.30 8.90 2.45
C PHE A 348 -14.91 9.16 3.06
N GLY A 349 -14.58 8.42 4.12
CA GLY A 349 -13.31 8.56 4.86
C GLY A 349 -13.48 9.07 6.29
N SER A 350 -12.34 9.32 6.95
CA SER A 350 -12.28 9.68 8.36
C SER A 350 -11.35 10.88 8.61
N PRO A 351 -11.62 11.73 9.62
CA PRO A 351 -10.71 12.80 10.00
C PRO A 351 -9.34 12.25 10.42
N THR A 352 -8.28 12.93 10.02
CA THR A 352 -6.91 12.59 10.42
C THR A 352 -6.38 13.62 11.40
N TRP A 353 -6.08 13.18 12.62
CA TRP A 353 -5.58 14.04 13.70
C TRP A 353 -4.17 14.56 13.43
N ASN A 354 -3.91 15.81 13.82
CA ASN A 354 -2.55 16.25 14.09
C ASN A 354 -2.04 15.60 15.39
N PRO A 355 -0.72 15.43 15.58
CA PRO A 355 -0.17 14.76 16.76
C PRO A 355 -0.64 15.34 18.10
N GLN A 356 -0.95 16.64 18.14
CA GLN A 356 -1.34 17.39 19.34
C GLN A 356 -2.83 17.22 19.68
N GLY A 357 -3.65 16.66 18.79
CA GLY A 357 -5.10 16.54 18.96
C GLY A 357 -5.83 17.89 18.95
N SER A 358 -5.22 18.92 18.39
CA SER A 358 -5.78 20.28 18.29
C SER A 358 -6.54 20.50 16.99
N PHE A 359 -6.07 19.88 15.90
CA PHE A 359 -6.63 19.97 14.57
C PHE A 359 -6.86 18.58 13.98
N ALA A 360 -7.89 18.43 13.16
CA ALA A 360 -8.07 17.24 12.32
C ALA A 360 -8.36 17.65 10.88
N VAL A 361 -7.76 16.97 9.92
CA VAL A 361 -7.92 17.27 8.50
C VAL A 361 -8.80 16.22 7.85
N PHE A 362 -9.72 16.66 6.98
CA PHE A 362 -10.70 15.82 6.31
C PHE A 362 -10.91 16.30 4.87
N TYR A 363 -11.01 15.36 3.92
CA TYR A 363 -11.27 15.67 2.51
C TYR A 363 -12.77 15.63 2.22
N ASP A 364 -13.35 16.77 1.87
CA ASP A 364 -14.71 16.84 1.35
C ASP A 364 -14.70 16.51 -0.14
N GLU A 365 -15.04 15.26 -0.47
CA GLU A 365 -15.08 14.76 -1.85
C GLU A 365 -16.07 15.53 -2.74
N LYS A 366 -17.22 15.96 -2.19
CA LYS A 366 -18.24 16.67 -2.97
C LYS A 366 -17.76 18.07 -3.35
N ALA A 367 -17.15 18.77 -2.39
CA ALA A 367 -16.60 20.09 -2.62
C ALA A 367 -15.18 20.05 -3.23
N LYS A 368 -14.56 18.87 -3.31
CA LYS A 368 -13.17 18.63 -3.75
C LYS A 368 -12.15 19.48 -3.00
N VAL A 369 -12.32 19.62 -1.68
CA VAL A 369 -11.47 20.47 -0.82
C VAL A 369 -11.02 19.75 0.44
N TRP A 370 -9.83 20.09 0.93
CA TRP A 370 -9.38 19.76 2.26
C TRP A 370 -9.95 20.79 3.25
N THR A 371 -10.52 20.26 4.32
CA THR A 371 -11.04 21.02 5.45
C THR A 371 -10.27 20.66 6.70
N VAL A 372 -10.12 21.63 7.60
CA VAL A 372 -9.60 21.40 8.96
C VAL A 372 -10.70 21.64 9.97
N PHE A 373 -10.87 20.70 10.89
CA PHE A 373 -11.61 20.90 12.12
C PHE A 373 -10.68 21.43 13.21
N ASP A 374 -11.01 22.59 13.76
CA ASP A 374 -10.30 23.21 14.87
C ASP A 374 -11.04 22.91 16.18
N SER A 375 -10.45 22.05 17.02
CA SER A 375 -11.06 21.63 18.29
C SER A 375 -11.24 22.77 19.29
N SER A 376 -10.56 23.90 19.10
CA SER A 376 -10.68 25.05 20.00
C SER A 376 -11.95 25.87 19.73
N SER A 377 -12.28 26.04 18.45
CA SER A 377 -13.45 26.79 17.99
C SER A 377 -14.64 25.90 17.62
N MET A 378 -14.42 24.59 17.50
CA MET A 378 -15.41 23.60 17.05
C MET A 378 -15.94 23.91 15.64
N GLN A 379 -15.10 24.47 14.78
CA GLN A 379 -15.47 24.89 13.42
C GLN A 379 -14.64 24.16 12.36
N PHE A 380 -15.26 23.91 11.22
CA PHE A 380 -14.58 23.50 9.99
C PHE A 380 -14.14 24.72 9.20
N LYS A 381 -12.93 24.68 8.66
CA LYS A 381 -12.38 25.72 7.79
C LYS A 381 -11.85 25.06 6.52
N ASN A 382 -12.20 25.60 5.36
CA ASN A 382 -11.62 25.17 4.09
C ASN A 382 -10.18 25.70 4.01
N ILE A 383 -9.20 24.79 3.96
CA ILE A 383 -7.78 25.14 3.89
C ILE A 383 -7.25 25.14 2.45
N SER A 384 -7.95 24.47 1.52
CA SER A 384 -7.57 24.44 0.10
C SER A 384 -7.59 25.80 -0.58
N LEU A 385 -8.40 26.75 -0.10
CA LEU A 385 -8.45 28.12 -0.66
C LEU A 385 -7.10 28.87 -0.56
N GLN A 386 -6.19 28.38 0.28
CA GLN A 386 -4.84 28.97 0.41
C GLN A 386 -3.86 28.46 -0.66
N ILE A 387 -4.21 27.41 -1.39
CA ILE A 387 -3.43 26.88 -2.51
C ILE A 387 -4.04 27.39 -3.81
N PRO A 388 -3.27 28.05 -4.70
CA PRO A 388 -3.80 28.62 -5.93
C PRO A 388 -4.07 27.58 -7.03
N PHE A 389 -4.00 26.28 -6.72
CA PHE A 389 -4.09 25.17 -7.67
C PHE A 389 -5.05 24.08 -7.16
N PRO A 390 -5.64 23.28 -8.07
CA PRO A 390 -6.47 22.15 -7.68
C PRO A 390 -5.69 21.13 -6.84
N ILE A 391 -6.32 20.73 -5.73
CA ILE A 391 -5.85 19.70 -4.80
C ILE A 391 -6.51 18.33 -5.05
N SER A 392 -7.35 18.25 -6.08
CA SER A 392 -7.97 17.04 -6.58
C SER A 392 -7.47 16.71 -7.99
N ASP A 393 -7.32 15.42 -8.27
CA ASP A 393 -7.03 14.86 -9.58
C ASP A 393 -8.32 14.68 -10.37
N ASP A 394 -8.54 15.56 -11.34
CA ASP A 394 -9.68 15.47 -12.28
C ASP A 394 -9.44 14.43 -13.38
N ASN A 395 -8.25 13.82 -13.47
CA ASN A 395 -7.98 12.71 -14.40
C ASN A 395 -8.46 11.36 -13.86
N VAL A 396 -8.80 11.29 -12.57
CA VAL A 396 -9.47 10.15 -11.94
C VAL A 396 -10.94 10.19 -12.36
N ASP A 397 -11.35 9.20 -13.14
CA ASP A 397 -12.68 9.13 -13.72
C ASP A 397 -13.58 8.08 -13.05
N MET A 398 -13.20 7.56 -11.88
CA MET A 398 -14.00 6.65 -11.04
C MET A 398 -14.50 7.37 -9.78
N LYS A 399 -15.82 7.36 -9.50
CA LYS A 399 -16.43 7.99 -8.31
C LYS A 399 -16.00 7.32 -6.99
N SER A 400 -15.72 6.02 -7.03
CA SER A 400 -15.22 5.26 -5.88
C SER A 400 -13.74 5.51 -5.61
N ALA A 401 -13.00 6.13 -6.54
CA ALA A 401 -11.61 6.49 -6.31
C ALA A 401 -11.53 7.82 -5.55
N ASN A 402 -10.62 7.88 -4.58
CA ASN A 402 -10.33 9.15 -3.91
C ASN A 402 -9.64 10.08 -4.91
N THR A 403 -10.28 11.23 -5.17
CA THR A 403 -9.75 12.23 -6.10
C THR A 403 -8.73 13.17 -5.46
N ALA A 404 -8.51 13.17 -4.15
CA ALA A 404 -7.50 14.02 -3.52
C ALA A 404 -6.07 13.56 -3.86
N TYR A 405 -5.16 14.50 -4.17
CA TYR A 405 -3.73 14.19 -4.30
C TYR A 405 -3.08 13.74 -2.97
N GLY A 406 -3.73 14.01 -1.83
CA GLY A 406 -3.34 13.49 -0.51
C GLY A 406 -2.62 14.49 0.40
N ILE A 407 -2.10 13.96 1.52
CA ILE A 407 -1.37 14.69 2.55
C ILE A 407 0.05 14.09 2.66
N ALA A 408 1.08 14.92 2.74
CA ALA A 408 2.47 14.49 2.92
C ALA A 408 2.85 14.30 4.40
N GLY A 409 2.22 15.05 5.30
CA GLY A 409 2.46 14.97 6.75
C GLY A 409 2.28 16.30 7.46
N TRP A 410 2.96 16.42 8.61
CA TRP A 410 2.85 17.55 9.52
C TRP A 410 4.20 18.23 9.78
N LEU A 411 4.17 19.55 9.97
CA LEU A 411 5.30 20.39 10.38
C LEU A 411 4.91 21.23 11.61
N ASP A 412 5.90 21.88 12.20
CA ASP A 412 5.77 22.83 13.32
C ASP A 412 5.06 22.20 14.53
N ASN A 413 5.41 20.96 14.88
CA ASN A 413 4.70 20.13 15.87
C ASN A 413 3.19 20.10 15.56
N GLY A 414 2.83 19.68 14.34
CA GLY A 414 1.42 19.47 13.94
C GLY A 414 0.57 20.72 13.74
N ASN A 415 1.14 21.92 13.84
CA ASN A 415 0.42 23.16 13.56
C ASN A 415 0.38 23.48 12.06
N THR A 416 1.26 22.89 11.26
CA THR A 416 1.30 23.07 9.82
C THR A 416 1.03 21.74 9.13
N VAL A 417 0.05 21.69 8.22
CA VAL A 417 -0.22 20.50 7.38
C VAL A 417 0.44 20.68 6.01
N VAL A 418 0.97 19.59 5.45
CA VAL A 418 1.55 19.58 4.11
C VAL A 418 0.65 18.81 3.15
N LEU A 419 0.02 19.51 2.21
CA LEU A 419 -0.87 18.92 1.19
C LEU A 419 -0.17 18.79 -0.16
N TYR A 420 -0.59 17.83 -0.96
CA TYR A 420 -0.19 17.75 -2.37
C TYR A 420 -1.18 18.54 -3.24
N ASP A 421 -0.66 19.26 -4.23
CA ASP A 421 -1.37 19.44 -5.50
C ASP A 421 -0.82 18.42 -6.53
N GLN A 422 -1.21 18.54 -7.80
CA GLN A 422 -0.72 17.64 -8.85
C GLN A 422 0.80 17.50 -8.84
N PHE A 423 1.54 18.59 -8.69
CA PHE A 423 2.98 18.63 -8.89
C PHE A 423 3.81 18.87 -7.63
N ASP A 424 3.27 19.60 -6.66
CA ASP A 424 4.05 20.27 -5.61
C ASP A 424 3.45 20.04 -4.20
N LEU A 425 4.30 20.23 -3.18
CA LEU A 425 3.93 20.14 -1.77
C LEU A 425 3.68 21.55 -1.21
N TRP A 426 2.56 21.71 -0.50
CA TRP A 426 2.09 22.99 0.05
C TRP A 426 1.96 22.91 1.56
N ALA A 427 2.70 23.76 2.27
CA ALA A 427 2.60 23.91 3.71
C ALA A 427 1.53 24.96 4.06
N ILE A 428 0.58 24.56 4.90
CA ILE A 428 -0.51 25.41 5.38
C ILE A 428 -0.47 25.44 6.91
N ASP A 429 -0.21 26.62 7.46
CA ASP A 429 -0.29 26.86 8.90
C ASP A 429 -1.75 26.94 9.35
N LEU A 430 -2.14 26.03 10.24
CA LEU A 430 -3.49 25.88 10.76
C LEU A 430 -3.79 26.86 11.89
N THR A 431 -2.77 27.54 12.41
CA THR A 431 -2.93 28.62 13.42
C THR A 431 -3.24 29.98 12.78
N ASN A 432 -3.21 30.08 11.44
CA ASN A 432 -3.39 31.31 10.66
C ASN A 432 -2.39 32.43 11.00
N GLN A 433 -1.21 32.10 11.50
CA GLN A 433 -0.14 33.06 11.79
C GLN A 433 0.77 33.28 10.58
N LYS A 434 0.88 32.29 9.69
CA LYS A 434 1.69 32.31 8.47
C LYS A 434 0.81 32.08 7.24
N LYS A 435 1.20 32.67 6.11
CA LYS A 435 0.57 32.39 4.81
C LYS A 435 1.03 31.02 4.30
N ALA A 436 0.15 30.32 3.59
CA ALA A 436 0.52 29.09 2.89
C ALA A 436 1.62 29.34 1.84
N TYR A 437 2.48 28.35 1.65
CA TYR A 437 3.58 28.42 0.70
C TYR A 437 3.93 27.04 0.14
N SER A 438 4.54 27.00 -1.05
CA SER A 438 5.03 25.77 -1.65
C SER A 438 6.40 25.42 -1.07
N LEU A 439 6.51 24.25 -0.43
CA LEU A 439 7.78 23.72 0.09
C LEU A 439 8.78 23.45 -1.04
N THR A 440 8.26 23.09 -2.20
CA THR A 440 9.04 22.77 -3.41
C THR A 440 9.31 23.99 -4.28
N GLN A 441 8.92 25.20 -3.86
CA GLN A 441 9.00 26.44 -4.65
C GLN A 441 8.42 26.32 -6.07
N GLN A 442 7.36 25.52 -6.21
CA GLN A 442 6.71 25.19 -7.48
C GLN A 442 7.66 24.55 -8.52
N TYR A 443 8.72 23.87 -8.05
CA TYR A 443 9.65 23.17 -8.93
C TYR A 443 8.92 22.12 -9.77
N GLY A 444 8.03 21.33 -9.16
CA GLY A 444 7.33 20.24 -9.82
C GLY A 444 6.56 20.76 -11.03
N ARG A 445 5.71 21.77 -10.84
CA ARG A 445 4.88 22.35 -11.90
C ARG A 445 5.71 22.98 -13.01
N LYS A 446 6.78 23.72 -12.66
CA LYS A 446 7.69 24.34 -13.66
C LYS A 446 8.38 23.29 -14.54
N ASN A 447 8.63 22.10 -14.00
CA ASN A 447 9.32 21.00 -14.68
C ASN A 447 8.38 19.85 -15.08
N LYS A 448 7.05 20.04 -15.01
CA LYS A 448 6.03 19.01 -15.25
C LYS A 448 6.29 17.67 -14.54
N THR A 449 6.85 17.74 -13.34
CA THR A 449 7.25 16.60 -12.52
C THR A 449 6.37 16.52 -11.29
N GLU A 450 5.64 15.42 -11.11
CA GLU A 450 4.84 15.19 -9.91
C GLU A 450 5.72 14.74 -8.76
N LEU A 451 5.84 15.57 -7.72
CA LEU A 451 6.66 15.28 -6.55
C LEU A 451 5.80 14.69 -5.43
N ARG A 452 6.22 13.54 -4.91
CA ARG A 452 5.60 12.85 -3.76
C ARG A 452 6.67 12.45 -2.76
N TYR A 453 6.30 12.35 -1.48
CA TYR A 453 7.21 11.84 -0.45
C TYR A 453 7.73 10.44 -0.81
N GLY A 454 9.01 10.20 -0.54
CA GLY A 454 9.73 8.99 -0.99
C GLY A 454 9.18 7.67 -0.45
N GLU A 455 8.63 7.69 0.77
CA GLU A 455 7.97 6.54 1.38
C GLU A 455 6.48 6.55 1.04
N GLN A 456 6.03 5.59 0.20
CA GLN A 456 4.62 5.47 -0.13
C GLN A 456 3.78 5.23 1.13
N GLY A 457 2.73 6.05 1.31
CA GLY A 457 1.81 5.94 2.44
C GLY A 457 2.36 6.46 3.77
N TYR A 458 3.57 7.06 3.81
CA TYR A 458 4.02 7.73 5.03
C TYR A 458 3.18 8.97 5.29
N PHE A 459 2.47 8.92 6.41
CA PHE A 459 1.77 10.04 7.01
C PHE A 459 2.40 10.22 8.40
N GLY A 460 3.10 11.33 8.63
CA GLY A 460 3.82 11.49 9.89
C GLY A 460 4.43 12.87 10.10
N ASN A 461 5.29 12.96 11.11
CA ASN A 461 6.00 14.19 11.43
C ASN A 461 7.16 14.41 10.44
N LEU A 462 7.19 15.58 9.82
CA LEU A 462 8.24 16.06 8.92
C LEU A 462 9.21 17.02 9.63
N ASP A 463 8.98 17.32 10.91
CA ASP A 463 9.85 18.13 11.76
C ASP A 463 11.25 17.50 11.87
N ASN A 464 12.28 18.36 11.87
CA ASN A 464 13.69 18.02 12.02
C ASN A 464 14.33 17.26 10.85
N ILE A 465 13.63 17.08 9.73
CA ILE A 465 14.21 16.50 8.51
C ILE A 465 14.84 17.62 7.67
N LYS A 466 16.16 17.80 7.79
CA LYS A 466 16.93 18.75 6.94
C LYS A 466 16.84 18.43 5.45
N THR A 467 16.63 17.16 5.11
CA THR A 467 16.58 16.70 3.72
C THR A 467 15.55 15.60 3.57
N ILE A 468 14.54 15.86 2.76
CA ILE A 468 13.45 14.92 2.45
C ILE A 468 13.72 14.31 1.07
N THR A 469 13.71 12.98 0.97
CA THR A 469 13.74 12.29 -0.33
C THR A 469 12.33 12.29 -0.94
N LEU A 470 12.24 12.65 -2.21
CA LEU A 470 11.00 12.70 -2.98
C LEU A 470 11.09 11.76 -4.19
N ASN A 471 10.00 11.08 -4.49
CA ASN A 471 9.78 10.43 -5.78
C ASN A 471 9.21 11.47 -6.75
N GLY A 472 9.75 11.53 -7.96
CA GLY A 472 9.28 12.41 -9.03
C GLY A 472 8.77 11.61 -10.21
N PHE A 473 7.62 11.98 -10.77
CA PHE A 473 7.12 11.43 -12.04
C PHE A 473 7.10 12.51 -13.12
N ASP A 474 7.94 12.37 -14.14
CA ASP A 474 7.96 13.26 -15.30
C ASP A 474 6.78 12.93 -16.22
N THR A 475 5.79 13.84 -16.26
CA THR A 475 4.56 13.62 -17.03
C THR A 475 4.75 13.68 -18.55
N GLU A 476 5.88 14.24 -19.02
CA GLU A 476 6.22 14.38 -20.44
C GLU A 476 6.91 13.13 -20.98
N HIS A 477 7.90 12.62 -20.25
CA HIS A 477 8.70 11.44 -20.61
C HIS A 477 8.24 10.14 -19.95
N LYS A 478 7.27 10.22 -19.02
CA LYS A 478 6.72 9.09 -18.26
C LYS A 478 7.79 8.32 -17.47
N SER A 479 8.82 9.03 -17.01
CA SER A 479 9.92 8.48 -16.22
C SER A 479 9.77 8.80 -14.74
N LYS A 480 10.24 7.89 -13.90
CA LYS A 480 10.29 8.04 -12.44
C LYS A 480 11.71 8.33 -12.00
N GLY A 481 11.87 9.32 -11.12
CA GLY A 481 13.16 9.78 -10.64
C GLY A 481 13.15 10.11 -9.16
N VAL A 482 14.35 10.39 -8.63
CA VAL A 482 14.59 10.66 -7.22
C VAL A 482 15.10 12.09 -7.06
N TYR A 483 14.50 12.80 -6.12
CA TYR A 483 14.75 14.20 -5.83
C TYR A 483 14.99 14.36 -4.32
N LYS A 484 15.66 15.45 -3.92
CA LYS A 484 15.82 15.84 -2.52
C LYS A 484 15.27 17.25 -2.32
N LEU A 485 14.41 17.40 -1.33
CA LEU A 485 14.01 18.69 -0.77
C LEU A 485 14.92 19.01 0.41
N VAL A 486 15.77 20.02 0.26
CA VAL A 486 16.73 20.48 1.27
C VAL A 486 16.20 21.73 1.94
N ASP A 487 16.31 21.78 3.27
CA ASP A 487 15.91 22.89 4.13
C ASP A 487 14.49 23.43 3.86
N ALA A 488 13.60 22.51 3.46
CA ALA A 488 12.21 22.80 3.15
C ALA A 488 12.02 23.93 2.10
N ASN A 489 13.01 24.15 1.23
CA ASN A 489 12.94 25.20 0.23
C ASN A 489 13.63 24.87 -1.10
N SER A 490 14.56 23.93 -1.19
CA SER A 490 15.33 23.71 -2.42
C SER A 490 15.19 22.29 -2.95
N ILE A 491 14.77 22.14 -4.21
CA ILE A 491 14.72 20.86 -4.89
C ILE A 491 16.00 20.61 -5.66
N THR A 492 16.68 19.52 -5.32
CA THR A 492 17.80 18.99 -6.09
C THR A 492 17.37 17.70 -6.79
N LYS A 493 17.52 17.67 -8.12
CA LYS A 493 17.39 16.44 -8.91
C LYS A 493 18.57 15.53 -8.60
N ILE A 494 18.32 14.33 -8.07
CA ILE A 494 19.37 13.40 -7.64
C ILE A 494 19.65 12.37 -8.73
N LEU A 495 18.63 11.64 -9.14
CA LEU A 495 18.70 10.71 -10.28
C LEU A 495 17.32 10.62 -10.92
N ALA A 496 17.10 11.38 -11.99
CA ALA A 496 15.84 11.40 -12.73
C ALA A 496 16.13 11.50 -14.24
N PRO A 497 16.69 10.43 -14.84
CA PRO A 497 16.88 10.35 -16.28
C PRO A 497 15.53 10.25 -17.00
N SER A 498 15.42 10.84 -18.17
CA SER A 498 14.18 10.83 -18.97
C SER A 498 13.81 9.44 -19.48
N GLU A 499 14.77 8.52 -19.59
CA GLU A 499 14.60 7.22 -20.24
C GLU A 499 14.31 6.06 -19.28
N TYR A 500 14.33 6.29 -17.96
CA TYR A 500 14.22 5.22 -16.99
C TYR A 500 13.25 5.54 -15.85
N ASN A 501 12.61 4.50 -15.33
CA ASN A 501 12.08 4.52 -13.97
C ASN A 501 13.19 4.15 -13.00
N VAL A 502 13.45 5.01 -12.02
CA VAL A 502 14.43 4.81 -10.96
C VAL A 502 13.70 4.58 -9.64
N ARG A 503 14.12 3.55 -8.92
CA ARG A 503 13.59 3.22 -7.59
C ARG A 503 14.72 3.07 -6.59
N ILE A 504 14.61 3.75 -5.45
CA ILE A 504 15.52 3.52 -4.32
C ILE A 504 15.07 2.25 -3.61
N GLU A 505 15.98 1.29 -3.49
CA GLU A 505 15.75 0.04 -2.78
C GLU A 505 16.15 0.16 -1.31
N ASP A 506 17.29 0.83 -1.04
CA ASP A 506 17.76 1.10 0.32
C ASP A 506 18.81 2.23 0.34
N VAL A 507 19.04 2.81 1.52
CA VAL A 507 20.09 3.81 1.77
C VAL A 507 20.97 3.33 2.93
N SER A 508 22.28 3.58 2.84
CA SER A 508 23.19 3.23 3.95
C SER A 508 22.85 4.03 5.20
N GLY A 509 23.15 3.49 6.39
CA GLY A 509 22.73 4.13 7.66
C GLY A 509 23.41 5.47 7.95
N ASP A 510 24.53 5.75 7.27
CA ASP A 510 25.24 7.03 7.26
C ASP A 510 24.83 7.93 6.07
N ASN A 511 23.86 7.49 5.27
CA ASN A 511 23.35 8.14 4.06
C ASN A 511 24.36 8.35 2.92
N SER A 512 25.57 7.78 3.00
CA SER A 512 26.64 7.99 2.01
C SER A 512 26.49 7.17 0.72
N SER A 513 25.74 6.07 0.77
CA SER A 513 25.54 5.12 -0.32
C SER A 513 24.06 4.81 -0.52
N VAL A 514 23.69 4.52 -1.76
CA VAL A 514 22.33 4.20 -2.16
C VAL A 514 22.31 2.91 -2.98
N LEU A 515 21.40 2.00 -2.63
CA LEU A 515 21.04 0.86 -3.44
C LEU A 515 19.78 1.24 -4.23
N PHE A 516 19.83 1.10 -5.55
CA PHE A 516 18.72 1.49 -6.42
C PHE A 516 18.60 0.54 -7.60
N SER A 517 17.43 0.53 -8.21
CA SER A 517 17.17 -0.10 -9.50
C SER A 517 16.80 0.98 -10.52
N LYS A 518 17.09 0.70 -11.80
CA LYS A 518 16.58 1.50 -12.90
C LYS A 518 16.09 0.58 -14.02
N GLU A 519 14.94 0.89 -14.58
CA GLU A 519 14.31 0.09 -15.63
C GLU A 519 13.79 0.97 -16.78
N SER A 520 13.68 0.34 -17.95
CA SER A 520 12.95 0.81 -19.12
C SER A 520 12.41 -0.42 -19.84
N TYR A 521 11.66 -0.27 -20.95
CA TYR A 521 11.26 -1.42 -21.77
C TYR A 521 12.44 -2.35 -22.15
N THR A 522 13.63 -1.77 -22.37
CA THR A 522 14.82 -2.51 -22.81
C THR A 522 15.86 -2.74 -21.72
N THR A 523 15.67 -2.17 -20.53
CA THR A 523 16.65 -2.24 -19.43
C THR A 523 16.05 -2.97 -18.24
N PHE A 524 16.58 -4.16 -17.95
CA PHE A 524 16.20 -4.94 -16.78
C PHE A 524 16.53 -4.19 -15.47
N PRO A 525 15.65 -4.23 -14.45
CA PRO A 525 15.85 -3.60 -13.14
C PRO A 525 16.93 -4.31 -12.30
N ASP A 526 18.18 -4.31 -12.77
CA ASP A 526 19.29 -4.77 -11.94
C ASP A 526 19.50 -3.84 -10.74
N LEU A 527 20.12 -4.39 -9.70
CA LEU A 527 20.55 -3.61 -8.56
C LEU A 527 21.82 -2.84 -8.91
N TRP A 528 21.84 -1.57 -8.53
CA TRP A 528 22.96 -0.65 -8.67
C TRP A 528 23.30 -0.09 -7.30
N TRP A 529 24.60 0.09 -7.06
CA TRP A 529 25.12 0.90 -5.98
C TRP A 529 25.45 2.28 -6.54
N GLY A 530 25.20 3.32 -5.75
CA GLY A 530 25.68 4.67 -6.03
C GLY A 530 26.04 5.43 -4.78
N THR A 531 26.75 6.54 -4.94
CA THR A 531 26.96 7.52 -3.86
C THR A 531 25.67 8.28 -3.56
N GLU A 532 25.59 8.98 -2.43
CA GLU A 532 24.44 9.80 -2.01
C GLU A 532 23.93 10.84 -3.03
N ASN A 533 24.79 11.20 -3.97
CA ASN A 533 24.58 12.17 -5.05
C ASN A 533 24.66 11.51 -6.45
N PHE A 534 24.78 10.19 -6.50
CA PHE A 534 24.79 9.37 -7.72
C PHE A 534 25.90 9.73 -8.73
N LYS A 535 26.93 10.48 -8.32
CA LYS A 535 28.10 10.80 -9.17
C LYS A 535 28.91 9.56 -9.51
N SER A 536 29.01 8.60 -8.59
CA SER A 536 29.59 7.29 -8.84
C SER A 536 28.50 6.24 -8.75
N GLN A 537 28.44 5.35 -9.74
CA GLN A 537 27.46 4.28 -9.82
C GLN A 537 28.12 3.00 -10.31
N GLN A 538 27.66 1.86 -9.82
CA GLN A 538 28.11 0.55 -10.27
C GLN A 538 26.95 -0.44 -10.26
N ARG A 539 26.77 -1.13 -11.40
CA ARG A 539 25.84 -2.25 -11.51
C ARG A 539 26.34 -3.42 -10.66
N ILE A 540 25.51 -3.88 -9.71
CA ILE A 540 25.83 -4.97 -8.77
C ILE A 540 25.43 -6.31 -9.37
N THR A 541 24.28 -6.36 -10.04
CA THR A 541 23.71 -7.58 -10.62
C THR A 541 23.60 -7.50 -12.14
N ASN A 542 23.63 -8.66 -12.78
CA ASN A 542 23.28 -8.82 -14.19
C ASN A 542 22.42 -10.08 -14.28
N ILE A 543 21.15 -9.96 -13.88
CA ILE A 543 20.26 -11.12 -13.67
C ILE A 543 19.72 -11.66 -14.99
N ASN A 544 19.55 -10.81 -16.00
CA ASN A 544 19.01 -11.19 -17.31
C ASN A 544 19.99 -10.96 -18.48
N PRO A 545 21.20 -11.55 -18.46
CA PRO A 545 22.16 -11.40 -19.56
C PRO A 545 21.66 -12.04 -20.87
N GLN A 546 20.77 -13.02 -20.80
CA GLN A 546 20.20 -13.72 -21.94
C GLN A 546 19.27 -12.84 -22.79
N GLN A 547 18.80 -11.69 -22.29
CA GLN A 547 17.97 -10.77 -23.07
C GLN A 547 18.59 -10.40 -24.42
N LYS A 548 19.92 -10.26 -24.47
CA LYS A 548 20.66 -9.91 -25.70
C LYS A 548 20.54 -10.96 -26.81
N ASP A 549 20.12 -12.18 -26.46
CA ASP A 549 20.00 -13.31 -27.38
C ASP A 549 18.59 -13.37 -28.02
N TYR A 550 17.69 -12.46 -27.65
CA TYR A 550 16.33 -12.35 -28.18
C TYR A 550 16.10 -11.01 -28.89
N ALA A 551 15.21 -11.00 -29.88
CA ALA A 551 14.75 -9.77 -30.53
C ALA A 551 13.75 -9.07 -29.59
N TRP A 552 14.24 -8.20 -28.71
CA TRP A 552 13.42 -7.61 -27.64
C TRP A 552 12.52 -6.49 -28.13
N GLY A 553 13.03 -5.67 -29.04
CA GLY A 553 12.36 -4.50 -29.56
C GLY A 553 12.63 -3.21 -28.79
N THR A 554 11.91 -2.16 -29.16
CA THR A 554 11.95 -0.83 -28.54
C THR A 554 10.54 -0.32 -28.25
N SER A 555 10.40 0.69 -27.38
CA SER A 555 9.14 1.36 -27.12
C SER A 555 9.17 2.83 -27.58
N LYS A 556 8.02 3.36 -27.99
CA LYS A 556 7.80 4.78 -28.31
C LYS A 556 6.49 5.27 -27.71
N LEU A 557 6.51 6.45 -27.10
CA LEU A 557 5.31 7.15 -26.69
C LEU A 557 4.73 7.90 -27.89
N LEU A 558 3.53 7.53 -28.32
CA LEU A 558 2.79 8.21 -29.38
C LEU A 558 1.86 9.27 -28.80
N ARG A 559 1.60 10.32 -29.59
CA ARG A 559 0.60 11.35 -29.31
C ARG A 559 -0.20 11.64 -30.57
N TRP A 560 -1.52 11.75 -30.45
CA TRP A 560 -2.44 12.03 -31.56
C TRP A 560 -3.69 12.76 -31.06
N LYS A 561 -4.49 13.30 -32.00
CA LYS A 561 -5.81 13.85 -31.69
C LYS A 561 -6.89 12.80 -31.90
N THR A 562 -7.78 12.66 -30.92
CA THR A 562 -8.94 11.78 -31.03
C THR A 562 -10.03 12.38 -31.92
N PHE A 563 -11.10 11.64 -32.23
CA PHE A 563 -12.16 12.13 -33.11
C PHE A 563 -12.89 13.37 -32.59
N ASN A 564 -12.91 13.58 -31.27
CA ASN A 564 -13.44 14.79 -30.65
C ASN A 564 -12.43 15.95 -30.56
N GLY A 565 -11.22 15.80 -31.12
CA GLY A 565 -10.19 16.82 -31.17
C GLY A 565 -9.30 16.96 -29.92
N LYS A 566 -9.52 16.14 -28.87
CA LYS A 566 -8.66 16.11 -27.68
C LYS A 566 -7.34 15.38 -27.97
N GLU A 567 -6.26 15.85 -27.35
CA GLU A 567 -4.97 15.16 -27.35
C GLU A 567 -5.09 13.83 -26.58
N ASN A 568 -4.49 12.78 -27.13
CA ASN A 568 -4.36 11.47 -26.52
C ASN A 568 -2.95 10.89 -26.77
N GLN A 569 -2.61 9.82 -26.06
CA GLN A 569 -1.30 9.21 -26.06
C GLN A 569 -1.38 7.69 -25.88
N GLY A 570 -0.29 6.98 -26.17
CA GLY A 570 -0.25 5.53 -26.08
C GLY A 570 1.15 4.97 -26.31
N ASN A 571 1.40 3.78 -25.76
CA ASN A 571 2.67 3.09 -25.93
C ASN A 571 2.65 2.29 -27.24
N LEU A 572 3.72 2.42 -28.03
CA LEU A 572 3.96 1.63 -29.24
C LEU A 572 5.24 0.81 -29.06
N TYR A 573 5.12 -0.51 -29.07
CA TYR A 573 6.25 -1.42 -29.00
C TYR A 573 6.58 -1.94 -30.40
N LEU A 574 7.85 -1.84 -30.76
CA LEU A 574 8.37 -2.07 -32.10
C LEU A 574 9.39 -3.20 -32.10
N PRO A 575 9.34 -4.12 -33.07
CA PRO A 575 10.40 -5.12 -33.28
C PRO A 575 11.78 -4.48 -33.50
N ASP A 576 12.87 -5.16 -33.14
CA ASP A 576 14.25 -4.66 -33.33
C ASP A 576 14.59 -4.41 -34.81
N ASN A 577 13.98 -5.19 -35.70
CA ASN A 577 14.14 -5.06 -37.15
C ASN A 577 13.09 -4.13 -37.79
N TYR A 578 12.46 -3.24 -37.01
CA TYR A 578 11.46 -2.31 -37.52
C TYR A 578 12.03 -1.42 -38.63
N ASP A 579 11.33 -1.43 -39.76
CA ASP A 579 11.61 -0.64 -40.97
C ASP A 579 10.40 0.25 -41.25
N SER A 580 10.58 1.56 -41.13
CA SER A 580 9.51 2.55 -41.33
C SER A 580 8.94 2.61 -42.75
N LYS A 581 9.53 1.87 -43.71
CA LYS A 581 9.03 1.75 -45.08
C LYS A 581 8.08 0.55 -45.27
N LYS A 582 7.88 -0.28 -44.25
CA LYS A 582 7.02 -1.48 -44.29
C LYS A 582 5.83 -1.33 -43.34
N THR A 583 4.74 -2.03 -43.66
CA THR A 583 3.58 -2.18 -42.78
C THR A 583 3.70 -3.47 -41.98
N TYR A 584 3.34 -3.42 -40.70
CA TYR A 584 3.45 -4.56 -39.77
C TYR A 584 2.07 -5.02 -39.28
N PRO A 585 1.92 -6.31 -38.90
CA PRO A 585 0.78 -6.75 -38.13
C PRO A 585 0.79 -6.07 -36.76
N VAL A 586 -0.33 -5.45 -36.39
CA VAL A 586 -0.52 -4.75 -35.11
C VAL A 586 -1.47 -5.52 -34.23
N ILE A 587 -1.11 -5.69 -32.97
CA ILE A 587 -2.02 -6.13 -31.91
C ILE A 587 -2.33 -4.92 -31.02
N VAL A 588 -3.60 -4.56 -30.95
CA VAL A 588 -4.11 -3.52 -30.06
C VAL A 588 -4.46 -4.18 -28.73
N HIS A 589 -3.82 -3.73 -27.64
CA HIS A 589 -4.01 -4.28 -26.30
C HIS A 589 -4.07 -3.14 -25.28
N PHE A 590 -5.20 -3.00 -24.59
CA PHE A 590 -5.43 -1.94 -23.63
C PHE A 590 -6.41 -2.41 -22.56
N TYR A 591 -6.56 -1.58 -21.53
CA TYR A 591 -7.49 -1.81 -20.43
C TYR A 591 -8.04 -0.48 -19.94
N GLU A 592 -7.15 0.48 -19.66
CA GLU A 592 -7.47 1.86 -19.32
C GLU A 592 -6.33 2.76 -19.83
N LYS A 593 -5.56 3.40 -18.94
CA LYS A 593 -4.34 4.15 -19.26
C LYS A 593 -3.11 3.27 -18.99
N HIS A 594 -2.14 3.29 -19.89
CA HIS A 594 -0.89 2.51 -19.83
C HIS A 594 0.37 3.37 -20.01
N THR A 595 0.24 4.64 -20.41
CA THR A 595 1.45 5.46 -20.67
C THR A 595 2.28 5.76 -19.44
N GLU A 596 1.72 5.68 -18.23
CA GLU A 596 2.51 5.82 -16.98
C GLU A 596 3.48 4.65 -16.76
N ASP A 597 3.24 3.51 -17.41
CA ASP A 597 4.08 2.32 -17.39
C ASP A 597 5.03 2.25 -18.59
N PHE A 598 5.18 3.34 -19.36
CA PHE A 598 6.00 3.39 -20.57
C PHE A 598 7.45 2.91 -20.35
N ASN A 599 8.03 3.26 -19.20
CA ASN A 599 9.38 2.87 -18.79
C ASN A 599 9.41 1.64 -17.87
N GLN A 600 8.32 0.89 -17.75
CA GLN A 600 8.34 -0.37 -17.01
C GLN A 600 8.96 -1.49 -17.85
N TYR A 601 9.77 -2.34 -17.22
CA TYR A 601 10.29 -3.53 -17.87
C TYR A 601 9.25 -4.66 -17.87
N HIS A 602 8.96 -5.21 -19.04
CA HIS A 602 8.05 -6.35 -19.19
C HIS A 602 8.84 -7.65 -19.31
N GLN A 603 8.62 -8.60 -18.41
CA GLN A 603 9.26 -9.91 -18.48
C GLN A 603 8.54 -10.84 -19.49
N PRO A 604 9.25 -11.62 -20.32
CA PRO A 604 8.67 -12.68 -21.13
C PRO A 604 8.14 -13.79 -20.22
N GLU A 605 6.84 -14.04 -20.33
CA GLU A 605 6.12 -15.01 -19.51
C GLU A 605 5.05 -15.72 -20.33
N VAL A 606 4.72 -16.96 -19.95
CA VAL A 606 3.55 -17.65 -20.48
C VAL A 606 2.28 -16.94 -20.01
N SER A 607 1.35 -16.71 -20.93
CA SER A 607 0.13 -15.96 -20.70
C SER A 607 -0.77 -16.64 -19.66
N THR A 608 -1.26 -15.85 -18.70
CA THR A 608 -2.36 -16.24 -17.81
C THR A 608 -3.73 -15.81 -18.35
N SER A 609 -3.75 -14.84 -19.29
CA SER A 609 -4.94 -14.34 -19.98
C SER A 609 -4.58 -13.42 -21.16
N ASN A 610 -3.79 -12.37 -20.92
CA ASN A 610 -3.42 -11.34 -21.90
C ASN A 610 -2.19 -11.70 -22.75
N ILE A 611 -1.95 -10.96 -23.83
CA ILE A 611 -0.70 -11.04 -24.58
C ILE A 611 0.52 -10.76 -23.70
N ASN A 612 1.65 -11.39 -24.00
CA ASN A 612 2.95 -11.00 -23.47
C ASN A 612 3.66 -10.10 -24.50
N ILE A 613 3.80 -8.80 -24.19
CA ILE A 613 4.31 -7.79 -25.13
C ILE A 613 5.66 -8.18 -25.76
N PRO A 614 6.74 -8.45 -25.00
CA PRO A 614 8.03 -8.76 -25.61
C PRO A 614 8.00 -10.05 -26.44
N THR A 615 7.17 -11.03 -26.08
CA THR A 615 7.00 -12.26 -26.88
C THR A 615 6.43 -11.95 -28.27
N PHE A 616 5.35 -11.17 -28.36
CA PHE A 616 4.74 -10.84 -29.66
C PHE A 616 5.61 -9.87 -30.47
N VAL A 617 6.27 -8.91 -29.80
CA VAL A 617 7.23 -8.00 -30.45
C VAL A 617 8.40 -8.78 -31.06
N SER A 618 8.96 -9.76 -30.32
CA SER A 618 10.02 -10.64 -30.83
C SER A 618 9.59 -11.49 -32.03
N GLN A 619 8.29 -11.68 -32.23
CA GLN A 619 7.73 -12.43 -33.36
C GLN A 619 7.33 -11.52 -34.54
N GLY A 620 7.73 -10.24 -34.52
CA GLY A 620 7.50 -9.30 -35.61
C GLY A 620 6.12 -8.62 -35.58
N TYR A 621 5.41 -8.65 -34.46
CA TYR A 621 4.23 -7.81 -34.25
C TYR A 621 4.62 -6.44 -33.71
N ILE A 622 3.84 -5.43 -34.06
CA ILE A 622 3.78 -4.18 -33.30
C ILE A 622 2.68 -4.34 -32.25
N VAL A 623 2.94 -3.92 -31.02
CA VAL A 623 1.89 -3.84 -29.97
C VAL A 623 1.57 -2.37 -29.72
N PHE A 624 0.29 -2.03 -29.79
CA PHE A 624 -0.21 -0.68 -29.52
C PHE A 624 -1.11 -0.67 -28.30
N GLN A 625 -0.76 0.14 -27.30
CA GLN A 625 -1.52 0.34 -26.07
C GLN A 625 -1.96 1.82 -25.95
N PRO A 626 -3.13 2.20 -26.49
CA PRO A 626 -3.66 3.55 -26.31
C PRO A 626 -4.15 3.77 -24.87
N ASP A 627 -4.02 5.00 -24.38
CA ASP A 627 -4.75 5.45 -23.19
C ASP A 627 -6.22 5.68 -23.55
N VAL A 628 -7.12 5.28 -22.64
CA VAL A 628 -8.56 5.50 -22.77
C VAL A 628 -9.07 6.43 -21.67
N HIS A 629 -9.89 7.41 -22.06
CA HIS A 629 -10.50 8.43 -21.22
C HIS A 629 -12.02 8.24 -21.20
N TYR A 630 -12.57 7.98 -20.02
CA TYR A 630 -13.96 7.58 -19.90
C TYR A 630 -14.90 8.75 -19.63
N THR A 631 -16.05 8.74 -20.32
CA THR A 631 -17.18 9.61 -20.04
C THR A 631 -18.27 8.81 -19.35
N TYR A 632 -18.80 9.34 -18.25
CA TYR A 632 -19.86 8.68 -17.47
C TYR A 632 -21.09 8.40 -18.33
N GLY A 633 -21.61 7.16 -18.23
CA GLY A 633 -22.75 6.66 -18.98
C GLY A 633 -22.46 6.31 -20.45
N ASP A 634 -21.28 6.62 -20.99
CA ASP A 634 -20.93 6.41 -22.40
C ASP A 634 -19.56 5.73 -22.61
N VAL A 635 -19.24 4.79 -21.72
CA VAL A 635 -17.94 4.10 -21.66
C VAL A 635 -17.54 3.47 -22.99
N GLY A 636 -18.42 2.71 -23.64
CA GLY A 636 -18.08 2.05 -24.91
C GLY A 636 -17.71 3.05 -26.02
N ASN A 637 -18.40 4.19 -26.11
CA ASN A 637 -18.07 5.21 -27.09
C ASN A 637 -16.77 5.97 -26.76
N SER A 638 -16.47 6.15 -25.47
CA SER A 638 -15.16 6.65 -25.02
C SER A 638 -14.03 5.78 -25.55
N VAL A 639 -14.16 4.46 -25.40
CA VAL A 639 -13.20 3.49 -25.94
C VAL A 639 -13.10 3.60 -27.46
N TYR A 640 -14.23 3.70 -28.17
CA TYR A 640 -14.24 3.88 -29.62
C TYR A 640 -13.48 5.14 -30.04
N ASN A 641 -13.74 6.28 -29.38
CA ASN A 641 -13.09 7.56 -29.69
C ASN A 641 -11.57 7.47 -29.56
N ASP A 642 -11.09 6.89 -28.47
CA ASP A 642 -9.67 6.92 -28.12
C ASP A 642 -8.87 5.85 -28.86
N VAL A 643 -9.38 4.61 -28.91
CA VAL A 643 -8.68 3.47 -29.51
C VAL A 643 -8.70 3.56 -31.04
N ILE A 644 -9.87 3.82 -31.64
CA ILE A 644 -9.99 3.78 -33.10
C ILE A 644 -9.28 4.98 -33.75
N SER A 645 -9.31 6.16 -33.12
CA SER A 645 -8.52 7.31 -33.63
C SER A 645 -7.01 7.04 -33.58
N GLY A 646 -6.52 6.32 -32.55
CA GLY A 646 -5.12 5.90 -32.48
C GLY A 646 -4.76 4.91 -33.58
N ILE A 647 -5.64 3.95 -33.86
CA ILE A 647 -5.47 3.00 -34.97
C ILE A 647 -5.44 3.74 -36.33
N GLU A 648 -6.36 4.67 -36.58
CA GLU A 648 -6.37 5.46 -37.80
C GLU A 648 -5.10 6.31 -37.94
N TYR A 649 -4.59 6.84 -36.83
CA TYR A 649 -3.29 7.50 -36.81
C TYR A 649 -2.17 6.55 -37.26
N LEU A 650 -2.09 5.33 -36.73
CA LEU A 650 -1.08 4.33 -37.16
C LEU A 650 -1.16 4.03 -38.66
N ILE A 651 -2.39 3.87 -39.19
CA ILE A 651 -2.63 3.66 -40.63
C ILE A 651 -2.14 4.87 -41.43
N SER A 652 -2.47 6.09 -41.00
CA SER A 652 -2.06 7.33 -41.67
C SER A 652 -0.54 7.52 -41.73
N LYS A 653 0.19 6.94 -40.76
CA LYS A 653 1.66 6.95 -40.69
C LYS A 653 2.31 5.80 -41.45
N GLY A 654 1.53 4.91 -42.07
CA GLY A 654 2.06 3.74 -42.79
C GLY A 654 2.69 2.69 -41.87
N ILE A 655 2.40 2.73 -40.57
CA ILE A 655 2.92 1.75 -39.60
C ILE A 655 2.21 0.40 -39.78
N THR A 656 0.92 0.45 -40.09
CA THR A 656 0.07 -0.72 -40.39
C THR A 656 -0.94 -0.36 -41.48
N GLU A 657 -1.76 -1.34 -41.86
CA GLU A 657 -2.81 -1.19 -42.87
C GLU A 657 -4.05 -1.99 -42.49
N LYS A 658 -5.19 -1.68 -43.12
CA LYS A 658 -6.43 -2.46 -42.95
C LYS A 658 -6.16 -3.91 -43.34
N GLY A 659 -6.67 -4.85 -42.55
CA GLY A 659 -6.41 -6.29 -42.75
C GLY A 659 -5.22 -6.84 -41.96
N LYS A 660 -4.42 -6.00 -41.28
CA LYS A 660 -3.29 -6.41 -40.43
C LYS A 660 -3.45 -6.06 -38.95
N ILE A 661 -4.68 -5.83 -38.49
CA ILE A 661 -4.94 -5.33 -37.14
C ILE A 661 -5.74 -6.36 -36.34
N GLY A 662 -5.16 -6.86 -35.26
CA GLY A 662 -5.84 -7.66 -34.25
C GLY A 662 -6.08 -6.86 -32.98
N ILE A 663 -7.02 -7.31 -32.16
CA ILE A 663 -7.30 -6.72 -30.85
C ILE A 663 -7.42 -7.82 -29.78
N GLN A 664 -6.87 -7.57 -28.59
CA GLN A 664 -7.03 -8.44 -27.44
C GLN A 664 -7.35 -7.62 -26.19
N GLY A 665 -8.31 -8.12 -25.41
CA GLY A 665 -8.56 -7.62 -24.07
C GLY A 665 -9.10 -8.72 -23.16
N HIS A 666 -8.89 -8.54 -21.86
CA HIS A 666 -9.38 -9.45 -20.81
C HIS A 666 -10.14 -8.66 -19.75
N SER A 667 -11.15 -9.26 -19.10
CA SER A 667 -11.96 -8.61 -18.07
C SER A 667 -12.66 -7.35 -18.60
N PHE A 668 -12.44 -6.16 -18.03
CA PHE A 668 -12.95 -4.92 -18.60
C PHE A 668 -12.47 -4.70 -20.04
N GLY A 669 -11.18 -4.92 -20.33
CA GLY A 669 -10.66 -4.90 -21.70
C GLY A 669 -11.34 -5.91 -22.63
N GLY A 670 -11.86 -7.02 -22.09
CA GLY A 670 -12.65 -8.00 -22.84
C GLY A 670 -14.04 -7.45 -23.23
N TYR A 671 -14.70 -6.76 -22.30
CA TYR A 671 -15.90 -5.97 -22.58
C TYR A 671 -15.62 -4.94 -23.69
N GLU A 672 -14.59 -4.13 -23.52
CA GLU A 672 -14.20 -3.07 -24.46
C GLU A 672 -13.90 -3.63 -25.86
N THR A 673 -13.14 -4.72 -25.92
CA THR A 673 -12.83 -5.43 -27.17
C THR A 673 -14.10 -5.88 -27.87
N SER A 674 -15.00 -6.55 -27.15
CA SER A 674 -16.26 -7.00 -27.74
C SER A 674 -17.14 -5.83 -28.19
N PHE A 675 -17.19 -4.73 -27.43
CA PHE A 675 -17.91 -3.51 -27.81
C PHE A 675 -17.37 -2.94 -29.13
N LEU A 676 -16.05 -2.78 -29.27
CA LEU A 676 -15.44 -2.23 -30.48
C LEU A 676 -15.76 -3.07 -31.72
N THR A 677 -15.79 -4.39 -31.62
CA THR A 677 -16.18 -5.26 -32.75
C THR A 677 -17.62 -5.08 -33.22
N THR A 678 -18.49 -4.48 -32.40
CA THR A 678 -19.87 -4.12 -32.82
C THR A 678 -19.95 -2.80 -33.57
N LYS A 679 -18.88 -1.98 -33.53
CA LYS A 679 -18.85 -0.61 -34.05
C LYS A 679 -18.01 -0.46 -35.30
N THR A 680 -17.07 -1.37 -35.56
CA THR A 680 -16.15 -1.26 -36.70
C THR A 680 -15.70 -2.62 -37.22
N ASN A 681 -15.30 -2.64 -38.50
CA ASN A 681 -14.73 -3.80 -39.19
C ASN A 681 -13.22 -3.64 -39.44
N LEU A 682 -12.54 -2.75 -38.70
CA LEU A 682 -11.09 -2.52 -38.86
C LEU A 682 -10.24 -3.72 -38.43
N PHE A 683 -10.75 -4.56 -37.53
CA PHE A 683 -10.03 -5.69 -36.96
C PHE A 683 -10.20 -6.94 -37.83
N SER A 684 -9.07 -7.56 -38.19
CA SER A 684 -9.02 -8.86 -38.87
C SER A 684 -9.37 -10.01 -37.96
N CYS A 685 -9.12 -9.88 -36.65
CA CYS A 685 -9.50 -10.82 -35.62
C CYS A 685 -9.53 -10.15 -34.24
N ALA A 686 -10.31 -10.72 -33.31
CA ALA A 686 -10.38 -10.27 -31.93
C ALA A 686 -10.29 -11.44 -30.95
N ILE A 687 -9.67 -11.20 -29.80
CA ILE A 687 -9.67 -12.12 -28.65
C ILE A 687 -10.37 -11.43 -27.48
N VAL A 688 -11.50 -11.99 -27.05
CA VAL A 688 -12.33 -11.50 -25.93
C VAL A 688 -12.13 -12.45 -24.74
N GLY A 689 -11.35 -12.02 -23.76
CA GLY A 689 -11.10 -12.79 -22.53
C GLY A 689 -12.01 -12.37 -21.38
N SER A 690 -12.79 -13.30 -20.80
CA SER A 690 -13.63 -13.11 -19.61
C SER A 690 -14.32 -11.75 -19.51
N GLY A 691 -14.84 -11.23 -20.62
CA GLY A 691 -15.45 -9.91 -20.71
C GLY A 691 -16.94 -9.93 -20.42
N VAL A 692 -17.46 -8.88 -19.79
CA VAL A 692 -18.91 -8.73 -19.66
C VAL A 692 -19.52 -8.36 -21.02
N SER A 693 -20.50 -9.14 -21.45
CA SER A 693 -21.20 -8.96 -22.73
C SER A 693 -22.58 -8.31 -22.58
N ASN A 694 -23.15 -8.39 -21.38
CA ASN A 694 -24.48 -7.89 -21.08
C ASN A 694 -24.51 -7.20 -19.70
N PHE A 695 -24.48 -5.87 -19.69
CA PHE A 695 -24.54 -5.09 -18.46
C PHE A 695 -25.87 -5.25 -17.74
N THR A 696 -26.99 -5.46 -18.44
CA THR A 696 -28.30 -5.59 -17.77
C THR A 696 -28.43 -6.90 -17.01
N ALA A 697 -27.88 -7.98 -17.58
CA ALA A 697 -27.83 -9.28 -16.93
C ALA A 697 -26.78 -9.33 -15.81
N ASN A 698 -25.63 -8.67 -15.99
CA ASN A 698 -24.56 -8.65 -15.00
C ASN A 698 -24.85 -7.70 -13.83
N TYR A 699 -25.51 -6.56 -14.04
CA TYR A 699 -25.67 -5.53 -13.01
C TYR A 699 -26.23 -6.04 -11.66
N PRO A 700 -27.33 -6.83 -11.61
CA PRO A 700 -27.93 -7.28 -10.36
C PRO A 700 -27.38 -8.63 -9.87
N VAL A 701 -26.14 -9.00 -10.23
CA VAL A 701 -25.54 -10.28 -9.79
C VAL A 701 -24.57 -10.09 -8.63
N MET A 702 -24.27 -11.18 -7.95
CA MET A 702 -23.28 -11.20 -6.87
C MET A 702 -22.04 -11.96 -7.33
N ARG A 703 -20.87 -11.42 -7.03
CA ARG A 703 -19.58 -12.09 -7.26
C ARG A 703 -19.41 -13.26 -6.29
N SER A 704 -18.48 -14.15 -6.63
CA SER A 704 -18.18 -15.31 -5.79
C SER A 704 -17.74 -14.96 -4.35
N ASN A 705 -17.18 -13.77 -4.16
CA ASN A 705 -16.73 -13.22 -2.87
C ASN A 705 -17.85 -12.52 -2.07
N GLY A 706 -19.11 -12.62 -2.52
CA GLY A 706 -20.27 -12.06 -1.81
C GLY A 706 -20.48 -10.57 -2.00
N ILE A 707 -19.75 -9.91 -2.90
CA ILE A 707 -19.93 -8.49 -3.21
C ILE A 707 -20.86 -8.35 -4.42
N SER A 708 -21.84 -7.45 -4.34
CA SER A 708 -22.68 -7.04 -5.47
C SER A 708 -21.83 -6.53 -6.64
N THR A 709 -22.30 -6.68 -7.87
CA THR A 709 -21.66 -6.07 -9.04
C THR A 709 -22.09 -4.61 -9.28
N MET A 710 -23.15 -4.13 -8.63
CA MET A 710 -23.75 -2.81 -8.89
C MET A 710 -22.73 -1.68 -8.75
N PHE A 711 -21.87 -1.71 -7.73
CA PHE A 711 -20.86 -0.66 -7.53
C PHE A 711 -19.90 -0.49 -8.72
N LYS A 712 -19.60 -1.58 -9.45
CA LYS A 712 -18.75 -1.51 -10.64
C LYS A 712 -19.37 -0.61 -11.71
N TYR A 713 -20.69 -0.55 -11.76
CA TYR A 713 -21.45 0.27 -12.70
C TYR A 713 -21.66 1.69 -12.17
N GLU A 714 -22.16 1.83 -10.95
CA GLU A 714 -22.55 3.14 -10.44
C GLU A 714 -21.38 4.00 -10.00
N ALA A 715 -20.31 3.39 -9.47
CA ALA A 715 -19.24 4.10 -8.79
C ALA A 715 -17.82 3.82 -9.33
N ASP A 716 -17.62 2.77 -10.12
CA ASP A 716 -16.26 2.27 -10.43
C ASP A 716 -16.11 1.96 -11.93
N GLN A 717 -15.36 0.92 -12.28
CA GLN A 717 -14.84 0.54 -13.60
C GLN A 717 -15.77 0.72 -14.82
N TYR A 718 -17.08 0.52 -14.73
CA TYR A 718 -17.98 0.70 -15.88
C TYR A 718 -18.55 2.11 -16.00
N ARG A 719 -18.23 3.04 -15.09
CA ARG A 719 -18.61 4.47 -15.08
C ARG A 719 -20.04 4.76 -15.56
N MET A 720 -21.04 3.93 -15.25
CA MET A 720 -22.43 4.19 -15.63
C MET A 720 -23.03 5.33 -14.80
N GLY A 721 -22.54 5.54 -13.58
CA GLY A 721 -22.84 6.70 -12.74
C GLY A 721 -24.26 6.77 -12.18
N SER A 722 -25.11 5.80 -12.53
CA SER A 722 -26.54 5.72 -12.25
C SER A 722 -26.98 4.26 -12.23
N SER A 723 -28.05 3.95 -11.49
CA SER A 723 -28.63 2.62 -11.44
C SER A 723 -29.15 2.19 -12.83
N MET A 724 -29.21 0.89 -13.08
CA MET A 724 -29.82 0.36 -14.32
C MET A 724 -31.30 0.76 -14.45
N HIS A 725 -31.98 0.96 -13.32
CA HIS A 725 -33.40 1.33 -13.30
C HIS A 725 -33.64 2.78 -13.70
N ASP A 726 -32.69 3.67 -13.40
CA ASP A 726 -32.76 5.08 -13.79
C ASP A 726 -32.26 5.32 -15.23
N ASN A 727 -31.37 4.45 -15.74
CA ASN A 727 -30.73 4.62 -17.04
C ASN A 727 -30.65 3.30 -17.85
N LEU A 728 -31.78 2.63 -18.06
CA LEU A 728 -31.80 1.34 -18.77
C LEU A 728 -31.19 1.43 -20.18
N ASP A 729 -31.50 2.50 -20.92
CA ASP A 729 -31.00 2.71 -22.29
C ASP A 729 -29.47 2.81 -22.32
N GLY A 730 -28.85 3.46 -21.33
CA GLY A 730 -27.40 3.51 -21.20
C GLY A 730 -26.78 2.13 -21.01
N TYR A 731 -27.38 1.28 -20.18
CA TYR A 731 -26.91 -0.09 -19.95
C TYR A 731 -27.07 -0.97 -21.21
N ILE A 732 -28.19 -0.83 -21.94
CA ILE A 732 -28.40 -1.52 -23.22
C ILE A 732 -27.40 -1.05 -24.28
N LYS A 733 -27.21 0.27 -24.41
CA LYS A 733 -26.28 0.87 -25.38
C LYS A 733 -24.84 0.41 -25.16
N ASN A 734 -24.43 0.28 -23.90
CA ASN A 734 -23.10 -0.19 -23.52
C ASN A 734 -22.98 -1.72 -23.52
N SER A 735 -24.03 -2.50 -23.79
CA SER A 735 -23.99 -3.97 -23.79
C SER A 735 -23.74 -4.54 -25.20
N PRO A 736 -22.57 -5.14 -25.47
CA PRO A 736 -22.21 -5.64 -26.81
C PRO A 736 -23.21 -6.66 -27.38
N ILE A 737 -23.84 -7.47 -26.53
CA ILE A 737 -24.76 -8.52 -26.94
C ILE A 737 -25.95 -8.01 -27.79
N PHE A 738 -26.47 -6.81 -27.50
CA PHE A 738 -27.61 -6.23 -28.24
C PHE A 738 -27.20 -5.74 -29.64
N SER A 739 -25.90 -5.53 -29.87
CA SER A 739 -25.35 -5.14 -31.17
C SER A 739 -24.58 -6.27 -31.87
N ALA A 740 -24.65 -7.51 -31.37
CA ALA A 740 -23.89 -8.65 -31.88
C ALA A 740 -24.11 -8.93 -33.39
N LYS A 741 -25.28 -8.56 -33.95
CA LYS A 741 -25.57 -8.68 -35.39
C LYS A 741 -24.59 -7.90 -36.27
N ASN A 742 -24.02 -6.82 -35.75
CA ASN A 742 -23.09 -5.94 -36.44
C ASN A 742 -21.67 -6.51 -36.51
N ILE A 743 -21.34 -7.50 -35.66
CA ILE A 743 -19.99 -8.09 -35.61
C ILE A 743 -19.71 -8.81 -36.93
N GLN A 744 -18.59 -8.48 -37.57
CA GLN A 744 -18.06 -9.19 -38.75
C GLN A 744 -16.67 -9.78 -38.49
N THR A 745 -15.93 -9.20 -37.54
CA THR A 745 -14.62 -9.68 -37.09
C THR A 745 -14.73 -11.09 -36.48
N PRO A 746 -13.88 -12.05 -36.87
CA PRO A 746 -13.74 -13.34 -36.19
C PRO A 746 -13.33 -13.18 -34.72
N ILE A 747 -14.03 -13.85 -33.81
CA ILE A 747 -13.81 -13.73 -32.35
C ILE A 747 -13.37 -15.06 -31.73
N LEU A 748 -12.23 -15.04 -31.04
CA LEU A 748 -11.84 -16.08 -30.09
C LEU A 748 -12.24 -15.64 -28.67
N ILE A 749 -13.12 -16.38 -28.03
CA ILE A 749 -13.56 -16.13 -26.66
C ILE A 749 -12.76 -17.03 -25.73
N PHE A 750 -12.12 -16.45 -24.72
CA PHE A 750 -11.45 -17.17 -23.63
C PHE A 750 -12.24 -16.94 -22.35
N HIS A 751 -12.87 -17.97 -21.79
CA HIS A 751 -13.63 -17.84 -20.54
C HIS A 751 -13.68 -19.19 -19.82
N ASN A 752 -13.21 -19.23 -18.57
CA ASN A 752 -13.16 -20.46 -17.79
C ASN A 752 -14.39 -20.64 -16.90
N ASP A 753 -14.74 -21.90 -16.61
CA ASP A 753 -15.98 -22.25 -15.89
C ASP A 753 -15.98 -21.94 -14.39
N ASN A 754 -14.81 -21.68 -13.78
CA ASN A 754 -14.66 -21.30 -12.37
C ASN A 754 -14.21 -19.82 -12.23
N ASP A 755 -14.48 -18.99 -13.24
CA ASP A 755 -14.27 -17.54 -13.16
C ASP A 755 -15.14 -16.92 -12.06
N ARG A 756 -14.44 -16.34 -11.09
CA ARG A 756 -14.98 -15.77 -9.85
C ARG A 756 -15.23 -14.27 -9.92
N ALA A 757 -14.76 -13.62 -10.99
CA ALA A 757 -14.86 -12.18 -11.21
C ALA A 757 -15.94 -11.84 -12.25
N VAL A 758 -15.98 -12.57 -13.36
CA VAL A 758 -16.98 -12.44 -14.42
C VAL A 758 -17.64 -13.80 -14.65
N PRO A 759 -18.97 -13.93 -14.48
CA PRO A 759 -19.66 -15.21 -14.68
C PRO A 759 -19.38 -15.82 -16.06
N TYR A 760 -19.08 -17.12 -16.11
CA TYR A 760 -18.82 -17.87 -17.35
C TYR A 760 -19.95 -17.74 -18.38
N GLN A 761 -21.18 -17.53 -17.90
CA GLN A 761 -22.35 -17.28 -18.73
C GLN A 761 -22.21 -16.07 -19.65
N GLU A 762 -21.37 -15.07 -19.33
CA GLU A 762 -21.11 -13.93 -20.22
C GLU A 762 -20.42 -14.38 -21.52
N GLY A 763 -19.34 -15.14 -21.42
CA GLY A 763 -18.65 -15.70 -22.59
C GLY A 763 -19.52 -16.67 -23.38
N GLN A 764 -20.30 -17.51 -22.70
CA GLN A 764 -21.28 -18.39 -23.36
C GLN A 764 -22.37 -17.61 -24.09
N SER A 765 -22.89 -16.54 -23.48
CA SER A 765 -23.95 -15.71 -24.07
C SER A 765 -23.47 -15.05 -25.36
N LEU A 766 -22.27 -14.48 -25.35
CA LEU A 766 -21.66 -13.92 -26.57
C LEU A 766 -21.45 -15.00 -27.65
N PHE A 767 -20.90 -16.17 -27.27
CA PHE A 767 -20.71 -17.28 -28.21
C PHE A 767 -22.01 -17.74 -28.86
N PHE A 768 -23.06 -17.98 -28.08
CA PHE A 768 -24.35 -18.43 -28.62
C PHE A 768 -25.06 -17.37 -29.45
N ALA A 769 -24.93 -16.08 -29.11
CA ALA A 769 -25.42 -14.99 -29.95
C ALA A 769 -24.73 -15.01 -31.33
N LEU A 770 -23.40 -15.06 -31.35
CA LEU A 770 -22.62 -15.12 -32.59
C LEU A 770 -22.93 -16.38 -33.41
N ARG A 771 -23.04 -17.54 -32.74
CA ARG A 771 -23.44 -18.81 -33.36
C ARG A 771 -24.81 -18.70 -34.02
N ARG A 772 -25.80 -18.14 -33.32
CA ARG A 772 -27.16 -17.95 -33.85
C ARG A 772 -27.19 -17.04 -35.08
N LEU A 773 -26.30 -16.05 -35.11
CA LEU A 773 -26.14 -15.07 -36.19
C LEU A 773 -25.23 -15.56 -37.34
N GLY A 774 -24.70 -16.79 -37.26
CA GLY A 774 -23.82 -17.35 -38.28
C GLY A 774 -22.46 -16.65 -38.39
N LYS A 775 -21.98 -16.04 -37.30
CA LYS A 775 -20.68 -15.34 -37.25
C LYS A 775 -19.56 -16.32 -36.89
N THR A 776 -18.33 -16.00 -37.30
CA THR A 776 -17.14 -16.81 -36.97
C THR A 776 -16.73 -16.57 -35.52
N ALA A 777 -16.92 -17.58 -34.67
CA ALA A 777 -16.56 -17.52 -33.27
C ALA A 777 -16.08 -18.87 -32.72
N LEU A 778 -15.10 -18.82 -31.82
CA LEU A 778 -14.59 -19.95 -31.04
C LEU A 778 -14.70 -19.62 -29.55
N LEU A 779 -14.96 -20.61 -28.71
CA LEU A 779 -14.94 -20.48 -27.24
C LEU A 779 -13.98 -21.51 -26.65
N VAL A 780 -12.94 -21.04 -25.97
CA VAL A 780 -11.99 -21.85 -25.21
C VAL A 780 -12.29 -21.69 -23.73
N ASN A 781 -12.50 -22.83 -23.07
CA ASN A 781 -12.72 -22.94 -21.62
C ASN A 781 -11.74 -23.97 -21.07
N TYR A 782 -10.84 -23.51 -20.20
CA TYR A 782 -10.02 -24.41 -19.39
C TYR A 782 -10.79 -24.74 -18.10
N LYS A 783 -11.24 -25.98 -18.01
CA LYS A 783 -12.09 -26.40 -16.89
C LYS A 783 -11.35 -26.26 -15.56
N LYS A 784 -12.08 -25.84 -14.53
CA LYS A 784 -11.63 -25.58 -13.15
C LYS A 784 -10.74 -24.34 -12.98
N GLU A 785 -10.35 -23.69 -14.06
CA GLU A 785 -9.56 -22.46 -14.01
C GLU A 785 -10.39 -21.24 -13.65
N GLY A 786 -9.72 -20.25 -13.06
CA GLY A 786 -10.35 -19.02 -12.56
C GLY A 786 -10.47 -17.94 -13.62
N HIS A 787 -10.52 -16.68 -13.14
CA HIS A 787 -10.51 -15.50 -14.01
C HIS A 787 -9.26 -15.46 -14.89
N THR A 788 -8.13 -15.90 -14.34
CA THR A 788 -6.87 -16.15 -15.05
C THR A 788 -6.48 -17.62 -14.91
N LEU A 789 -5.55 -18.09 -15.74
CA LEU A 789 -5.01 -19.45 -15.65
C LEU A 789 -3.94 -19.57 -14.55
N ASP A 790 -4.13 -20.52 -13.66
CA ASP A 790 -3.16 -20.89 -12.63
C ASP A 790 -2.27 -22.07 -13.07
N ASP A 791 -2.84 -23.09 -13.74
CA ASP A 791 -2.09 -24.28 -14.16
C ASP A 791 -1.07 -23.97 -15.28
N ALA A 792 0.17 -24.45 -15.10
CA ALA A 792 1.26 -24.17 -16.03
C ALA A 792 1.04 -24.76 -17.43
N ALA A 793 0.41 -25.94 -17.54
CA ALA A 793 0.13 -26.56 -18.83
C ALA A 793 -0.97 -25.79 -19.58
N ASN A 794 -2.02 -25.36 -18.87
CA ASN A 794 -3.07 -24.52 -19.44
C ASN A 794 -2.51 -23.18 -19.91
N ARG A 795 -1.66 -22.51 -19.11
CA ARG A 795 -0.97 -21.26 -19.51
C ARG A 795 -0.16 -21.42 -20.80
N LYS A 796 0.58 -22.54 -20.91
CA LYS A 796 1.36 -22.86 -22.12
C LYS A 796 0.47 -23.09 -23.33
N ASP A 797 -0.58 -23.90 -23.20
CA ASP A 797 -1.53 -24.16 -24.30
C ASP A 797 -2.22 -22.86 -24.76
N TRP A 798 -2.66 -22.02 -23.81
CA TRP A 798 -3.29 -20.74 -24.11
C TRP A 798 -2.36 -19.80 -24.85
N THR A 799 -1.10 -19.70 -24.41
CA THR A 799 -0.08 -18.90 -25.08
C THR A 799 0.07 -19.32 -26.55
N LEU A 800 0.11 -20.63 -26.81
CA LEU A 800 0.23 -21.17 -28.18
C LEU A 800 -1.02 -20.92 -29.02
N LYS A 801 -2.23 -21.14 -28.48
CA LYS A 801 -3.49 -20.87 -29.20
C LYS A 801 -3.63 -19.40 -29.57
N MET A 802 -3.32 -18.51 -28.62
CA MET A 802 -3.36 -17.06 -28.86
C MET A 802 -2.42 -16.65 -29.98
N GLN A 803 -1.17 -17.15 -29.93
CA GLN A 803 -0.18 -16.90 -30.99
C GLN A 803 -0.68 -17.42 -32.34
N GLN A 804 -1.10 -18.69 -32.42
CA GLN A 804 -1.56 -19.30 -33.66
C GLN A 804 -2.78 -18.58 -34.26
N TYR A 805 -3.70 -18.11 -33.41
CA TYR A 805 -4.87 -17.34 -33.84
C TYR A 805 -4.46 -16.02 -34.51
N PHE A 806 -3.53 -15.27 -33.90
CA PHE A 806 -3.00 -14.05 -34.51
C PHE A 806 -2.14 -14.32 -35.74
N ASP A 807 -1.31 -15.37 -35.74
CA ASP A 807 -0.46 -15.72 -36.88
C ASP A 807 -1.31 -16.09 -38.11
N PHE A 808 -2.41 -16.84 -37.91
CA PHE A 808 -3.36 -17.18 -38.98
C PHE A 808 -3.99 -15.91 -39.61
N TYR A 809 -4.59 -15.04 -38.79
CA TYR A 809 -5.34 -13.89 -39.31
C TYR A 809 -4.47 -12.71 -39.74
N LEU A 810 -3.29 -12.52 -39.15
CA LEU A 810 -2.47 -11.31 -39.36
C LEU A 810 -1.20 -11.55 -40.18
N LYS A 811 -0.73 -12.80 -40.25
CA LYS A 811 0.48 -13.18 -41.02
C LYS A 811 0.20 -14.22 -42.11
N GLY A 812 -1.02 -14.73 -42.22
CA GLY A 812 -1.37 -15.74 -43.22
C GLY A 812 -0.72 -17.10 -42.95
N ALA A 813 -0.43 -17.42 -41.68
CA ALA A 813 0.02 -18.75 -41.30
C ALA A 813 -1.05 -19.82 -41.61
N ALA A 814 -0.67 -21.11 -41.59
CA ALA A 814 -1.64 -22.18 -41.75
C ALA A 814 -2.68 -22.18 -40.63
N ARG A 815 -3.94 -22.52 -40.95
CA ARG A 815 -5.00 -22.66 -39.95
C ARG A 815 -4.63 -23.81 -38.99
N PRO A 816 -4.54 -23.58 -37.68
CA PRO A 816 -4.20 -24.62 -36.72
C PRO A 816 -5.37 -25.61 -36.55
N ASP A 817 -5.08 -26.88 -36.28
CA ASP A 817 -6.08 -27.97 -36.23
C ASP A 817 -7.22 -27.75 -35.21
N TRP A 818 -7.00 -26.93 -34.18
CA TRP A 818 -8.02 -26.63 -33.16
C TRP A 818 -9.03 -25.57 -33.59
N MET A 819 -8.77 -24.84 -34.69
CA MET A 819 -9.66 -23.82 -35.28
C MET A 819 -10.47 -24.40 -36.41
#